data_AF-A0A964XCL0-F1
#
_entry.id   AF-A0A964XCL0-F1
#
_cell.length_a   1.000
_cell.length_b   1.000
_cell.length_c   1.000
_cell.angle_alpha   90.00
_cell.angle_beta   90.00
_cell.angle_gamma   90.00
#
_symmetry.space_group_name_H-M   'P 1'
#
loop_
_entity.id
_entity.type
_entity.pdbx_description
1 polymer ?
#
loop_
_entity_poly.entity_id
_entity_poly.type
_entity_poly.pdbx_seq_one_letter_code
_entity_poly.pdbx_strand_id
1 'polypeptide(L)'
;MLTARPDRCVVLIVLLCMAASASAQQELTDERVGRAIDAGIEALYDKQEPWGHWDAEDPANAQHHNKTQFGGKTAIVCYALLSAGEQWQGNPKLYEPLKFLAEMSEEHNGTYAVGLRAHVWPKLPDKSTEVSFINALQRDAYMLTQGISDQGTYHYKLGATKYDNSNTQYGVLGVWECAKRGAAVEGTYWKRVRDHFLGDQHVDGGWGYTDDPATIRGSMTAAGLTALYITLDYLHTRDFQRPGVAEDHRVYKSILRGLAWFNSKYQPDTNPGYGRRMHYYHVGVERVGLASGWKYFNGMDWYRAGAEYLLKDQKNDGGWGATHNTAFSLIFLSRGRVPVFANKLATDSLQWNNRPNDLAHMTKWASDQFERSMNWQVIGIGQSPPRDWLDAPILYFASHQSAEQLSEQQRARIKRYIDLGGTLVINDDGGSGTFTRSMRDILEQIYPYRFKPVPRRDPLRDIVFHVSNAKVMSMHNGVRHLVVELPGDAGWVWQSRQTRDRTAWHVMANLFQYAVERATPRNRLDEHVATRRGAGGRVVHVGRARYQGNWDPEPLAWERMSVFTANAGKASPITHRLDLAEIADAEVSMIHIVGTDAVEFTEAQINAIRQYVAGGGVICFEAAGGDTAFSSAAQQMLKKAYPGRRIGRLPTTSPVISGAGIGGFDCSRIDYRVFYKQKLGTAHRPSLQAMMFDGRPQIIVSAEDFTEGMLGQPVWGVFGYDRDSARKLMTNIALYAADVHPASGPPEPEPEAADPNDPAGEPAPSAS
;
A
#
# COMPACT_ATOMS: atom_id res chain seq x y z
N MET A 1 42.89 -63.45 -35.76
CA MET A 1 42.42 -63.50 -37.15
C MET A 1 41.53 -62.30 -37.40
N LEU A 2 41.74 -61.63 -38.53
CA LEU A 2 41.01 -60.46 -39.02
C LEU A 2 39.49 -60.72 -39.07
N THR A 3 38.66 -59.68 -38.89
CA THR A 3 38.03 -58.90 -39.99
C THR A 3 36.95 -57.93 -39.48
N ALA A 4 37.00 -56.70 -40.03
CA ALA A 4 35.91 -55.83 -40.50
C ALA A 4 34.83 -55.24 -39.54
N ARG A 5 34.79 -53.89 -39.51
CA ARG A 5 33.58 -53.02 -39.41
C ARG A 5 33.02 -52.77 -40.84
N PRO A 6 31.89 -52.04 -41.09
CA PRO A 6 30.86 -51.42 -40.22
C PRO A 6 29.40 -51.70 -40.67
N ASP A 7 28.37 -51.32 -39.88
CA ASP A 7 27.24 -50.49 -40.36
C ASP A 7 26.13 -50.24 -39.32
N ARG A 8 25.74 -48.95 -39.24
CA ARG A 8 24.41 -48.39 -38.89
C ARG A 8 23.77 -48.70 -37.53
N CYS A 9 23.94 -47.76 -36.59
CA CYS A 9 22.92 -47.43 -35.60
C CYS A 9 22.87 -45.90 -35.41
N VAL A 10 21.94 -45.25 -36.11
CA VAL A 10 21.32 -43.99 -35.67
C VAL A 10 19.97 -44.41 -35.11
N VAL A 11 19.66 -44.07 -33.85
CA VAL A 11 18.34 -43.77 -33.27
C VAL A 11 18.38 -44.01 -31.74
N LEU A 12 17.95 -42.96 -31.01
CA LEU A 12 17.57 -42.89 -29.58
C LEU A 12 18.66 -42.89 -28.49
N ILE A 13 19.24 -41.71 -28.25
CA ILE A 13 19.50 -41.21 -26.89
C ILE A 13 18.81 -39.85 -26.76
N VAL A 14 17.49 -39.87 -26.61
CA VAL A 14 16.70 -38.75 -26.11
C VAL A 14 15.68 -39.39 -25.17
N LEU A 15 16.05 -39.58 -23.90
CA LEU A 15 15.13 -39.84 -22.78
C LEU A 15 15.96 -40.04 -21.50
N LEU A 16 16.60 -38.97 -21.04
CA LEU A 16 17.00 -38.80 -19.62
C LEU A 16 17.32 -37.33 -19.27
N CYS A 17 16.63 -36.40 -19.94
CA CYS A 17 16.38 -35.05 -19.43
C CYS A 17 14.88 -34.94 -19.14
N MET A 18 14.34 -35.86 -18.33
CA MET A 18 13.07 -35.56 -17.65
C MET A 18 13.38 -34.52 -16.60
N ALA A 19 13.16 -33.28 -17.02
CA ALA A 19 12.93 -32.10 -16.22
C ALA A 19 12.52 -32.43 -14.78
N ALA A 20 13.47 -32.25 -13.85
CA ALA A 20 13.11 -31.72 -12.56
C ALA A 20 12.70 -30.25 -12.78
N SER A 21 11.54 -30.05 -13.39
CA SER A 21 10.77 -28.82 -13.22
C SER A 21 10.33 -28.83 -11.77
N ALA A 22 11.22 -28.42 -10.86
CA ALA A 22 10.75 -27.81 -9.63
C ALA A 22 9.79 -26.72 -10.11
N SER A 23 8.49 -26.90 -9.88
CA SER A 23 7.53 -25.85 -10.17
C SER A 23 7.96 -24.68 -9.31
N ALA A 24 8.70 -23.73 -9.88
CA ALA A 24 8.86 -22.43 -9.28
C ALA A 24 7.43 -21.95 -9.08
N GLN A 25 6.95 -22.00 -7.84
CA GLN A 25 5.62 -21.53 -7.50
C GLN A 25 5.58 -20.09 -7.99
N GLN A 26 4.81 -19.86 -9.05
CA GLN A 26 4.85 -18.59 -9.74
C GLN A 26 4.50 -17.49 -8.72
N GLU A 27 5.35 -16.46 -8.64
CA GLU A 27 5.24 -15.38 -7.64
C GLU A 27 3.88 -14.68 -7.74
N LEU A 28 3.16 -14.50 -6.64
CA LEU A 28 1.89 -13.76 -6.64
C LEU A 28 2.16 -12.28 -6.95
N THR A 29 1.62 -11.81 -8.07
CA THR A 29 1.71 -10.40 -8.50
C THR A 29 0.33 -9.79 -8.71
N ASP A 30 0.25 -8.47 -8.62
CA ASP A 30 -0.98 -7.73 -8.89
C ASP A 30 -1.53 -8.02 -10.30
N GLU A 31 -0.64 -8.10 -11.29
CA GLU A 31 -0.97 -8.42 -12.68
C GLU A 31 -1.61 -9.82 -12.84
N ARG A 32 -1.11 -10.82 -12.11
CA ARG A 32 -1.67 -12.18 -12.11
C ARG A 32 -3.06 -12.20 -11.48
N VAL A 33 -3.26 -11.47 -10.39
CA VAL A 33 -4.59 -11.33 -9.78
C VAL A 33 -5.54 -10.61 -10.72
N GLY A 34 -5.09 -9.57 -11.44
CA GLY A 34 -5.87 -8.89 -12.47
C GLY A 34 -6.37 -9.84 -13.54
N ARG A 35 -5.49 -10.64 -14.15
CA ARG A 35 -5.90 -11.65 -15.14
C ARG A 35 -6.90 -12.67 -14.58
N ALA A 36 -6.74 -13.08 -13.32
CA ALA A 36 -7.67 -14.00 -12.69
C ALA A 36 -9.06 -13.37 -12.49
N ILE A 37 -9.12 -12.08 -12.15
CA ILE A 37 -10.37 -11.30 -12.08
C ILE A 37 -11.03 -11.23 -13.46
N ASP A 38 -10.28 -10.87 -14.50
CA ASP A 38 -10.80 -10.76 -15.87
C ASP A 38 -11.39 -12.10 -16.35
N ALA A 39 -10.67 -13.21 -16.14
CA ALA A 39 -11.18 -14.54 -16.47
C ALA A 39 -12.45 -14.91 -15.68
N GLY A 40 -12.54 -14.49 -14.42
CA GLY A 40 -13.72 -14.71 -13.59
C GLY A 40 -14.94 -13.88 -14.03
N ILE A 41 -14.71 -12.66 -14.55
CA ILE A 41 -15.76 -11.81 -15.14
C ILE A 41 -16.34 -12.51 -16.37
N GLU A 42 -15.50 -12.95 -17.30
CA GLU A 42 -15.94 -13.67 -18.50
C GLU A 42 -16.71 -14.95 -18.14
N ALA A 43 -16.21 -15.73 -17.17
CA ALA A 43 -16.86 -16.94 -16.69
C ALA A 43 -18.26 -16.68 -16.09
N LEU A 44 -18.53 -15.49 -15.54
CA LEU A 44 -19.86 -15.10 -15.10
C LEU A 44 -20.75 -14.74 -16.29
N TYR A 45 -20.27 -13.95 -17.25
CA TYR A 45 -21.05 -13.60 -18.43
C TYR A 45 -21.41 -14.82 -19.29
N ASP A 46 -20.54 -15.82 -19.38
CA ASP A 46 -20.82 -17.09 -20.09
C ASP A 46 -21.90 -17.94 -19.40
N LYS A 47 -22.13 -17.72 -18.11
CA LYS A 47 -23.16 -18.41 -17.30
C LYS A 47 -24.46 -17.60 -17.21
N GLN A 48 -24.59 -16.50 -17.95
CA GLN A 48 -25.84 -15.74 -18.01
C GLN A 48 -26.90 -16.53 -18.78
N GLU A 49 -28.10 -16.65 -18.21
CA GLU A 49 -29.18 -17.41 -18.82
C GLU A 49 -29.77 -16.68 -20.04
N PRO A 50 -30.48 -17.36 -20.96
CA PRO A 50 -31.05 -16.75 -22.15
C PRO A 50 -32.04 -15.60 -21.89
N TRP A 51 -32.66 -15.57 -20.71
CA TRP A 51 -33.57 -14.49 -20.28
C TRP A 51 -32.85 -13.30 -19.62
N GLY A 52 -31.50 -13.28 -19.62
CA GLY A 52 -30.71 -12.10 -19.30
C GLY A 52 -30.30 -11.94 -17.84
N HIS A 53 -30.48 -12.96 -16.98
CA HIS A 53 -30.00 -12.95 -15.59
C HIS A 53 -29.46 -14.33 -15.16
N TRP A 54 -29.03 -14.52 -13.91
CA TRP A 54 -28.33 -15.75 -13.49
C TRP A 54 -29.17 -16.73 -12.68
N ASP A 55 -30.34 -16.33 -12.18
CA ASP A 55 -31.28 -17.25 -11.55
C ASP A 55 -31.79 -18.28 -12.58
N ALA A 56 -31.68 -19.57 -12.25
CA ALA A 56 -31.82 -20.70 -13.18
C ALA A 56 -33.28 -21.15 -13.41
N GLU A 57 -34.22 -20.65 -12.60
CA GLU A 57 -35.63 -21.01 -12.68
C GLU A 57 -36.41 -19.81 -13.23
N ASP A 58 -37.32 -20.06 -14.17
CA ASP A 58 -38.42 -19.15 -14.46
C ASP A 58 -39.26 -19.00 -13.17
N PRO A 59 -39.57 -17.77 -12.70
CA PRO A 59 -40.40 -17.55 -11.51
C PRO A 59 -41.73 -18.31 -11.52
N ALA A 60 -42.27 -18.66 -12.71
CA ALA A 60 -43.47 -19.47 -12.86
C ALA A 60 -43.31 -20.95 -12.42
N ASN A 61 -42.08 -21.52 -12.46
CA ASN A 61 -41.83 -22.97 -12.33
C ASN A 61 -40.88 -23.37 -11.20
N ALA A 62 -40.49 -22.44 -10.34
CA ALA A 62 -39.57 -22.68 -9.24
C ALA A 62 -40.08 -23.69 -8.17
N GLN A 63 -39.21 -24.51 -7.58
CA GLN A 63 -39.60 -25.37 -6.43
C GLN A 63 -39.71 -24.53 -5.13
N HIS A 64 -40.63 -24.87 -4.22
CA HIS A 64 -41.05 -24.03 -3.08
C HIS A 64 -39.92 -23.45 -2.18
N HIS A 65 -38.78 -24.13 -2.03
CA HIS A 65 -37.64 -23.63 -1.23
C HIS A 65 -36.71 -22.68 -2.00
N ASN A 66 -36.64 -22.79 -3.33
CA ASN A 66 -35.90 -21.87 -4.20
C ASN A 66 -36.69 -20.58 -4.51
N LYS A 67 -38.03 -20.62 -4.39
CA LYS A 67 -38.90 -19.45 -4.63
C LYS A 67 -38.55 -18.23 -3.79
N THR A 68 -38.19 -18.42 -2.51
CA THR A 68 -37.96 -17.26 -1.61
C THR A 68 -36.64 -16.56 -1.87
N GLN A 69 -35.60 -17.27 -2.36
CA GLN A 69 -34.28 -16.69 -2.66
C GLN A 69 -34.10 -16.31 -4.13
N PHE A 70 -35.17 -16.38 -4.92
CA PHE A 70 -35.15 -15.96 -6.32
C PHE A 70 -34.66 -14.52 -6.45
N GLY A 71 -33.81 -14.26 -7.45
CA GLY A 71 -33.11 -12.99 -7.64
C GLY A 71 -31.81 -12.87 -6.83
N GLY A 72 -31.60 -13.71 -5.82
CA GLY A 72 -30.38 -13.68 -5.00
C GLY A 72 -29.12 -14.06 -5.77
N LYS A 73 -29.20 -15.00 -6.72
CA LYS A 73 -28.04 -15.37 -7.53
C LYS A 73 -27.66 -14.26 -8.51
N THR A 74 -28.66 -13.62 -9.12
CA THR A 74 -28.43 -12.43 -9.95
C THR A 74 -27.83 -11.28 -9.13
N ALA A 75 -28.36 -11.03 -7.92
CA ALA A 75 -27.86 -9.96 -7.06
C ALA A 75 -26.38 -10.11 -6.68
N ILE A 76 -25.94 -11.32 -6.29
CA ILE A 76 -24.52 -11.52 -5.95
C ILE A 76 -23.61 -11.38 -7.18
N VAL A 77 -24.06 -11.81 -8.37
CA VAL A 77 -23.29 -11.65 -9.61
C VAL A 77 -23.17 -10.17 -9.98
N CYS A 78 -24.26 -9.42 -9.98
CA CYS A 78 -24.23 -7.97 -10.21
C CYS A 78 -23.30 -7.26 -9.23
N TYR A 79 -23.39 -7.60 -7.94
CA TYR A 79 -22.50 -7.02 -6.92
C TYR A 79 -21.03 -7.37 -7.16
N ALA A 80 -20.73 -8.60 -7.59
CA ALA A 80 -19.37 -9.04 -7.90
C ALA A 80 -18.79 -8.31 -9.12
N LEU A 81 -19.55 -8.22 -10.21
CA LEU A 81 -19.14 -7.53 -11.45
C LEU A 81 -18.89 -6.04 -11.16
N LEU A 82 -19.83 -5.36 -10.48
CA LEU A 82 -19.66 -3.95 -10.09
C LEU A 82 -18.48 -3.75 -9.13
N SER A 83 -18.20 -4.72 -8.25
CA SER A 83 -17.03 -4.66 -7.36
C SER A 83 -15.71 -4.91 -8.10
N ALA A 84 -15.74 -5.66 -9.20
CA ALA A 84 -14.60 -5.90 -10.08
C ALA A 84 -14.35 -4.76 -11.09
N GLY A 85 -15.21 -3.74 -11.10
CA GLY A 85 -15.04 -2.54 -11.92
C GLY A 85 -15.79 -2.54 -13.25
N GLU A 86 -16.65 -3.55 -13.49
CA GLU A 86 -17.50 -3.59 -14.68
C GLU A 86 -18.41 -2.37 -14.78
N GLN A 87 -18.45 -1.78 -15.98
CA GLN A 87 -19.32 -0.65 -16.29
C GLN A 87 -20.70 -1.19 -16.69
N TRP A 88 -21.75 -0.70 -16.02
CA TRP A 88 -23.12 -1.08 -16.34
C TRP A 88 -23.75 -0.20 -17.42
N GLN A 89 -23.33 1.07 -17.50
CA GLN A 89 -23.83 2.01 -18.50
C GLN A 89 -23.41 1.56 -19.91
N GLY A 90 -24.38 1.32 -20.78
CA GLY A 90 -24.13 0.85 -22.15
C GLY A 90 -23.80 -0.65 -22.25
N ASN A 91 -23.82 -1.39 -21.14
CA ASN A 91 -23.63 -2.84 -21.11
C ASN A 91 -24.97 -3.55 -20.81
N PRO A 92 -25.71 -4.01 -21.84
CA PRO A 92 -27.01 -4.66 -21.62
C PRO A 92 -26.90 -5.96 -20.80
N LYS A 93 -25.76 -6.67 -20.87
CA LYS A 93 -25.53 -7.89 -20.07
C LYS A 93 -25.49 -7.62 -18.57
N LEU A 94 -25.22 -6.38 -18.15
CA LEU A 94 -25.23 -5.99 -16.73
C LEU A 94 -26.44 -5.10 -16.39
N TYR A 95 -26.85 -4.19 -17.28
CA TYR A 95 -27.98 -3.29 -17.03
C TYR A 95 -29.33 -4.01 -16.91
N GLU A 96 -29.66 -4.94 -17.81
CA GLU A 96 -30.94 -5.66 -17.75
C GLU A 96 -31.11 -6.47 -16.45
N PRO A 97 -30.09 -7.22 -15.95
CA PRO A 97 -30.17 -7.81 -14.62
C PRO A 97 -30.39 -6.80 -13.48
N LEU A 98 -29.74 -5.63 -13.53
CA LEU A 98 -29.92 -4.59 -12.51
C LEU A 98 -31.36 -4.06 -12.50
N LYS A 99 -31.92 -3.83 -13.69
CA LYS A 99 -33.32 -3.42 -13.86
C LYS A 99 -34.28 -4.50 -13.35
N PHE A 100 -34.05 -5.76 -13.72
CA PHE A 100 -34.81 -6.91 -13.20
C PHE A 100 -34.85 -6.92 -11.67
N LEU A 101 -33.70 -6.76 -11.00
CA LEU A 101 -33.62 -6.69 -9.53
C LEU A 101 -34.36 -5.47 -8.94
N ALA A 102 -34.34 -4.34 -9.64
CA ALA A 102 -35.01 -3.12 -9.21
C ALA A 102 -36.54 -3.26 -9.29
N GLU A 103 -37.06 -3.98 -10.28
CA GLU A 103 -38.50 -4.18 -10.54
C GLU A 103 -39.13 -5.33 -9.73
N MET A 104 -38.33 -6.12 -8.99
CA MET A 104 -38.84 -7.24 -8.19
C MET A 104 -39.90 -6.81 -7.15
N SER A 105 -40.95 -7.62 -6.97
CA SER A 105 -41.95 -7.41 -5.92
C SER A 105 -41.43 -7.77 -4.52
N GLU A 106 -42.07 -7.22 -3.48
CA GLU A 106 -41.76 -7.51 -2.07
C GLU A 106 -42.10 -8.95 -1.65
N GLU A 107 -42.83 -9.72 -2.48
CA GLU A 107 -43.10 -11.13 -2.24
C GLU A 107 -41.82 -11.98 -2.26
N HIS A 108 -40.78 -11.50 -2.95
CA HIS A 108 -39.44 -12.07 -2.97
C HIS A 108 -38.66 -11.63 -1.71
N ASN A 109 -39.06 -12.20 -0.57
CA ASN A 109 -38.62 -11.81 0.78
C ASN A 109 -37.62 -12.79 1.42
N GLY A 110 -36.79 -13.45 0.61
CA GLY A 110 -35.67 -14.23 1.11
C GLY A 110 -34.56 -13.33 1.66
N THR A 111 -34.06 -13.62 2.86
CA THR A 111 -33.04 -12.78 3.50
C THR A 111 -31.75 -12.65 2.68
N TYR A 112 -31.25 -13.74 2.07
CA TYR A 112 -30.08 -13.63 1.20
C TYR A 112 -30.40 -12.81 -0.05
N ALA A 113 -31.54 -13.06 -0.70
CA ALA A 113 -31.90 -12.33 -1.91
C ALA A 113 -32.01 -10.82 -1.66
N VAL A 114 -32.78 -10.40 -0.66
CA VAL A 114 -32.95 -8.98 -0.32
C VAL A 114 -31.64 -8.39 0.21
N GLY A 115 -30.92 -9.11 1.07
CA GLY A 115 -29.63 -8.68 1.61
C GLY A 115 -28.58 -8.47 0.52
N LEU A 116 -28.49 -9.37 -0.47
CA LEU A 116 -27.58 -9.25 -1.61
C LEU A 116 -28.00 -8.15 -2.58
N ARG A 117 -29.29 -7.97 -2.86
CA ARG A 117 -29.77 -6.82 -3.65
C ARG A 117 -29.36 -5.50 -3.02
N ALA A 118 -29.51 -5.39 -1.71
CA ALA A 118 -29.09 -4.20 -0.96
C ALA A 118 -27.59 -3.88 -1.09
N HIS A 119 -26.71 -4.85 -1.42
CA HIS A 119 -25.30 -4.58 -1.70
C HIS A 119 -25.06 -3.96 -3.09
N VAL A 120 -26.00 -4.15 -4.03
CA VAL A 120 -25.90 -3.65 -5.42
C VAL A 120 -26.11 -2.16 -5.47
N TRP A 121 -27.15 -1.65 -4.80
CA TRP A 121 -27.59 -0.27 -4.94
C TRP A 121 -26.53 0.77 -4.56
N PRO A 122 -25.71 0.58 -3.51
CA PRO A 122 -24.60 1.48 -3.18
C PRO A 122 -23.41 1.43 -4.12
N LYS A 123 -23.47 0.65 -5.20
CA LYS A 123 -22.49 0.69 -6.29
C LYS A 123 -22.95 1.54 -7.47
N LEU A 124 -24.19 2.02 -7.44
CA LEU A 124 -24.80 2.80 -8.51
C LEU A 124 -24.83 4.30 -8.13
N PRO A 125 -24.85 5.23 -9.11
CA PRO A 125 -24.82 6.67 -8.86
C PRO A 125 -26.14 7.21 -8.27
N ASP A 126 -26.03 8.23 -7.41
CA ASP A 126 -27.15 8.80 -6.64
C ASP A 126 -28.06 9.76 -7.44
N LYS A 127 -27.62 10.29 -8.59
CA LYS A 127 -28.31 11.41 -9.24
C LYS A 127 -28.42 11.26 -10.75
N SER A 128 -29.67 11.26 -11.22
CA SER A 128 -30.18 11.66 -12.54
C SER A 128 -30.49 10.60 -13.62
N THR A 129 -30.03 9.36 -13.55
CA THR A 129 -30.30 8.40 -14.65
C THR A 129 -31.43 7.40 -14.40
N GLU A 130 -31.64 6.92 -13.17
CA GLU A 130 -32.64 5.86 -12.90
C GLU A 130 -33.26 5.95 -11.49
N VAL A 131 -34.46 6.54 -11.37
CA VAL A 131 -35.22 6.65 -10.10
C VAL A 131 -35.53 5.27 -9.50
N SER A 132 -35.63 4.24 -10.34
CA SER A 132 -35.90 2.85 -9.95
C SER A 132 -34.88 2.29 -8.95
N PHE A 133 -33.59 2.60 -9.08
CA PHE A 133 -32.54 2.07 -8.19
C PHE A 133 -32.59 2.69 -6.79
N ILE A 134 -32.94 3.99 -6.68
CA ILE A 134 -33.11 4.65 -5.38
C ILE A 134 -34.34 4.07 -4.67
N ASN A 135 -35.43 3.83 -5.40
CA ASN A 135 -36.62 3.20 -4.86
C ASN A 135 -36.34 1.76 -4.41
N ALA A 136 -35.56 0.99 -5.19
CA ALA A 136 -35.13 -0.35 -4.82
C ALA A 136 -34.27 -0.35 -3.54
N LEU A 137 -33.38 0.64 -3.38
CA LEU A 137 -32.60 0.82 -2.15
C LEU A 137 -33.50 1.04 -0.93
N GLN A 138 -34.47 1.96 -1.05
CA GLN A 138 -35.41 2.26 0.04
C GLN A 138 -36.30 1.06 0.37
N ARG A 139 -36.83 0.37 -0.65
CA ARG A 139 -37.61 -0.86 -0.51
C ARG A 139 -36.81 -1.92 0.25
N ASP A 140 -35.58 -2.19 -0.16
CA ASP A 140 -34.78 -3.27 0.42
C ASP A 140 -34.35 -2.94 1.85
N ALA A 141 -34.03 -1.67 2.13
CA ALA A 141 -33.80 -1.20 3.49
C ALA A 141 -35.03 -1.38 4.39
N TYR A 142 -36.22 -1.03 3.88
CA TYR A 142 -37.47 -1.21 4.59
C TYR A 142 -37.76 -2.69 4.86
N MET A 143 -37.72 -3.53 3.82
CA MET A 143 -37.95 -4.98 3.94
C MET A 143 -37.04 -5.62 5.00
N LEU A 144 -35.74 -5.30 4.98
CA LEU A 144 -34.79 -5.85 5.94
C LEU A 144 -35.05 -5.33 7.37
N THR A 145 -35.25 -4.02 7.54
CA THR A 145 -35.48 -3.44 8.87
C THR A 145 -36.80 -3.88 9.51
N GLN A 146 -37.84 -4.13 8.71
CA GLN A 146 -39.10 -4.72 9.20
C GLN A 146 -39.03 -6.24 9.36
N GLY A 147 -38.17 -6.91 8.58
CA GLY A 147 -38.02 -8.36 8.56
C GLY A 147 -37.11 -8.93 9.66
N ILE A 148 -36.46 -8.09 10.45
CA ILE A 148 -35.64 -8.51 11.60
C ILE A 148 -36.53 -8.98 12.76
N SER A 149 -36.12 -10.03 13.46
CA SER A 149 -36.83 -10.46 14.68
C SER A 149 -36.58 -9.51 15.86
N ASP A 150 -37.37 -9.64 16.92
CA ASP A 150 -37.14 -8.91 18.18
C ASP A 150 -35.80 -9.26 18.85
N GLN A 151 -35.24 -10.43 18.53
CA GLN A 151 -33.91 -10.84 18.97
C GLN A 151 -32.79 -10.28 18.08
N GLY A 152 -33.08 -9.49 17.05
CA GLY A 152 -32.05 -8.89 16.20
C GLY A 152 -31.48 -9.83 15.15
N THR A 153 -32.22 -10.86 14.77
CA THR A 153 -31.76 -11.96 13.92
C THR A 153 -32.59 -12.15 12.66
N TYR A 154 -32.06 -12.93 11.72
CA TYR A 154 -32.75 -13.35 10.50
C TYR A 154 -32.61 -14.85 10.26
N HIS A 155 -33.49 -15.38 9.42
CA HIS A 155 -33.42 -16.73 8.83
C HIS A 155 -33.76 -16.63 7.34
N TYR A 156 -33.91 -17.75 6.65
CA TYR A 156 -34.12 -17.77 5.19
C TYR A 156 -35.31 -16.91 4.69
N LYS A 157 -36.35 -16.69 5.50
CA LYS A 157 -37.46 -15.79 5.16
C LYS A 157 -37.48 -14.61 6.13
N LEU A 158 -37.68 -13.40 5.61
CA LEU A 158 -37.89 -12.21 6.45
C LEU A 158 -39.11 -12.40 7.36
N GLY A 159 -39.01 -11.93 8.61
CA GLY A 159 -40.04 -12.10 9.64
C GLY A 159 -40.10 -13.49 10.27
N ALA A 160 -39.16 -14.39 9.96
CA ALA A 160 -39.06 -15.68 10.63
C ALA A 160 -38.59 -15.54 12.09
N THR A 161 -39.03 -16.48 12.94
CA THR A 161 -38.71 -16.50 14.37
C THR A 161 -37.50 -17.35 14.72
N LYS A 162 -37.16 -18.35 13.89
CA LYS A 162 -35.87 -19.06 13.97
C LYS A 162 -34.75 -18.17 13.46
N TYR A 163 -33.50 -18.52 13.73
CA TYR A 163 -32.35 -17.81 13.20
C TYR A 163 -31.19 -18.73 12.83
N ASP A 164 -30.30 -18.20 12.01
CA ASP A 164 -28.90 -18.62 11.93
C ASP A 164 -28.04 -17.39 11.68
N ASN A 165 -26.77 -17.45 12.08
CA ASN A 165 -25.86 -16.31 11.96
C ASN A 165 -25.46 -15.99 10.52
N SER A 166 -25.63 -16.93 9.58
CA SER A 166 -25.33 -16.71 8.16
C SER A 166 -26.37 -15.81 7.50
N ASN A 167 -27.66 -16.11 7.67
CA ASN A 167 -28.75 -15.24 7.25
C ASN A 167 -28.72 -13.91 8.01
N THR A 168 -28.47 -13.96 9.32
CA THR A 168 -28.37 -12.74 10.13
C THR A 168 -27.29 -11.80 9.61
N GLN A 169 -26.13 -12.34 9.22
CA GLN A 169 -25.06 -11.55 8.60
C GLN A 169 -25.54 -10.80 7.35
N TYR A 170 -26.20 -11.46 6.40
CA TYR A 170 -26.62 -10.81 5.16
C TYR A 170 -27.76 -9.81 5.35
N GLY A 171 -28.66 -10.07 6.30
CA GLY A 171 -29.67 -9.09 6.68
C GLY A 171 -29.03 -7.81 7.24
N VAL A 172 -28.09 -7.96 8.18
CA VAL A 172 -27.35 -6.82 8.78
C VAL A 172 -26.50 -6.08 7.75
N LEU A 173 -25.76 -6.80 6.90
CA LEU A 173 -24.95 -6.19 5.86
C LEU A 173 -25.79 -5.45 4.84
N GLY A 174 -26.95 -5.99 4.42
CA GLY A 174 -27.86 -5.30 3.52
C GLY A 174 -28.35 -3.96 4.10
N VAL A 175 -28.77 -3.95 5.37
CA VAL A 175 -29.17 -2.71 6.04
C VAL A 175 -28.00 -1.73 6.16
N TRP A 176 -26.79 -2.22 6.47
CA TRP A 176 -25.59 -1.39 6.55
C TRP A 176 -25.24 -0.73 5.21
N GLU A 177 -25.27 -1.50 4.12
CA GLU A 177 -25.01 -0.99 2.77
C GLU A 177 -26.05 0.08 2.37
N CYS A 178 -27.33 -0.13 2.63
CA CYS A 178 -28.36 0.89 2.42
C CYS A 178 -28.16 2.13 3.31
N ALA A 179 -27.82 1.96 4.59
CA ALA A 179 -27.62 3.05 5.53
C ALA A 179 -26.43 3.96 5.14
N LYS A 180 -25.36 3.40 4.56
CA LYS A 180 -24.24 4.18 4.00
C LYS A 180 -24.68 5.16 2.90
N ARG A 181 -25.77 4.84 2.21
CA ARG A 181 -26.38 5.66 1.15
C ARG A 181 -27.61 6.44 1.63
N GLY A 182 -27.75 6.62 2.95
CA GLY A 182 -28.74 7.53 3.52
C GLY A 182 -30.12 6.91 3.75
N ALA A 183 -30.30 5.59 3.63
CA ALA A 183 -31.51 4.95 4.13
C ALA A 183 -31.64 5.19 5.65
N ALA A 184 -32.83 5.63 6.08
CA ALA A 184 -33.11 5.85 7.49
C ALA A 184 -33.21 4.51 8.22
N VAL A 185 -32.37 4.31 9.24
CA VAL A 185 -32.38 3.11 10.09
C VAL A 185 -32.44 3.53 11.55
N GLU A 186 -33.48 3.08 12.23
CA GLU A 186 -33.70 3.39 13.65
C GLU A 186 -32.59 2.84 14.54
N GLY A 187 -32.22 3.60 15.58
CA GLY A 187 -31.19 3.17 16.54
C GLY A 187 -31.53 1.87 17.27
N THR A 188 -32.82 1.53 17.38
CA THR A 188 -33.31 0.27 17.97
C THR A 188 -32.90 -0.95 17.15
N TYR A 189 -32.83 -0.84 15.83
CA TYR A 189 -32.34 -1.90 14.94
C TYR A 189 -30.90 -2.29 15.32
N TRP A 190 -30.00 -1.30 15.37
CA TRP A 190 -28.59 -1.54 15.68
C TRP A 190 -28.39 -2.08 17.09
N LYS A 191 -29.21 -1.64 18.06
CA LYS A 191 -29.18 -2.17 19.43
C LYS A 191 -29.55 -3.66 19.46
N ARG A 192 -30.60 -4.08 18.76
CA ARG A 192 -31.00 -5.49 18.66
C ARG A 192 -29.88 -6.35 18.06
N VAL A 193 -29.29 -5.89 16.95
CA VAL A 193 -28.16 -6.59 16.31
C VAL A 193 -26.97 -6.71 17.25
N ARG A 194 -26.60 -5.62 17.95
CA ARG A 194 -25.51 -5.62 18.93
C ARG A 194 -25.79 -6.62 20.04
N ASP A 195 -26.98 -6.56 20.63
CA ASP A 195 -27.34 -7.38 21.79
C ASP A 195 -27.35 -8.87 21.43
N HIS A 196 -27.80 -9.24 20.21
CA HIS A 196 -27.66 -10.59 19.66
C HIS A 196 -26.20 -11.06 19.64
N PHE A 197 -25.34 -10.37 18.90
CA PHE A 197 -23.96 -10.84 18.72
C PHE A 197 -23.12 -10.77 19.99
N LEU A 198 -23.45 -9.89 20.94
CA LEU A 198 -22.85 -9.92 22.28
C LEU A 198 -23.30 -11.12 23.11
N GLY A 199 -24.57 -11.51 23.01
CA GLY A 199 -25.14 -12.64 23.75
C GLY A 199 -24.75 -14.01 23.16
N ASP A 200 -24.56 -14.05 21.84
CA ASP A 200 -24.29 -15.27 21.07
C ASP A 200 -22.76 -15.59 20.98
N GLN A 201 -21.88 -14.71 21.47
CA GLN A 201 -20.44 -14.96 21.46
C GLN A 201 -20.04 -16.02 22.50
N HIS A 202 -19.37 -17.09 22.06
CA HIS A 202 -18.91 -18.15 22.95
C HIS A 202 -17.68 -17.76 23.78
N VAL A 203 -17.33 -18.58 24.77
CA VAL A 203 -16.23 -18.36 25.74
C VAL A 203 -14.85 -18.28 25.06
N ASP A 204 -14.64 -18.97 23.95
CA ASP A 204 -13.40 -18.90 23.16
C ASP A 204 -13.30 -17.63 22.29
N GLY A 205 -14.35 -16.81 22.25
CA GLY A 205 -14.45 -15.59 21.46
C GLY A 205 -15.04 -15.79 20.06
N GLY A 206 -15.30 -17.03 19.64
CA GLY A 206 -15.90 -17.36 18.35
C GLY A 206 -17.42 -17.25 18.33
N TRP A 207 -17.99 -17.35 17.11
CA TRP A 207 -19.44 -17.44 16.89
C TRP A 207 -19.79 -18.72 16.13
N GLY A 208 -20.94 -19.30 16.49
CA GLY A 208 -21.52 -20.48 15.87
C GLY A 208 -22.43 -20.17 14.68
N TYR A 209 -22.89 -21.20 13.99
CA TYR A 209 -23.99 -21.07 13.03
C TYR A 209 -25.33 -20.82 13.74
N THR A 210 -25.46 -21.43 14.92
CA THR A 210 -26.47 -21.17 15.96
C THR A 210 -25.75 -20.93 17.29
N ASP A 211 -26.50 -20.83 18.39
CA ASP A 211 -25.99 -20.78 19.77
C ASP A 211 -25.31 -22.08 20.26
N ASP A 212 -25.21 -23.12 19.43
CA ASP A 212 -24.53 -24.37 19.77
C ASP A 212 -23.01 -24.21 19.60
N PRO A 213 -22.19 -24.37 20.66
CA PRO A 213 -20.74 -24.32 20.59
C PRO A 213 -20.11 -25.28 19.57
N ALA A 214 -20.77 -26.41 19.27
CA ALA A 214 -20.30 -27.36 18.25
C ALA A 214 -20.33 -26.75 16.83
N THR A 215 -20.98 -25.59 16.66
CA THR A 215 -21.13 -24.92 15.39
C THR A 215 -20.20 -23.73 15.19
N ILE A 216 -19.30 -23.44 16.15
CA ILE A 216 -18.28 -22.38 16.06
C ILE A 216 -17.42 -22.57 14.81
N ARG A 217 -17.34 -21.54 13.97
CA ARG A 217 -16.58 -21.61 12.70
C ARG A 217 -16.11 -20.26 12.20
N GLY A 218 -15.09 -20.26 11.35
CA GLY A 218 -14.45 -19.04 10.86
C GLY A 218 -15.40 -18.09 10.14
N SER A 219 -16.28 -18.62 9.27
CA SER A 219 -17.25 -17.79 8.56
C SER A 219 -18.26 -17.11 9.50
N MET A 220 -18.63 -17.73 10.61
CA MET A 220 -19.58 -17.16 11.57
C MET A 220 -18.89 -16.22 12.54
N THR A 221 -17.67 -16.52 12.97
CA THR A 221 -16.85 -15.53 13.68
C THR A 221 -16.65 -14.28 12.82
N ALA A 222 -16.50 -14.42 11.50
CA ALA A 222 -16.40 -13.28 10.59
C ALA A 222 -17.68 -12.44 10.60
N ALA A 223 -18.83 -13.11 10.60
CA ALA A 223 -20.14 -12.48 10.69
C ALA A 223 -20.28 -11.67 11.98
N GLY A 224 -19.99 -12.28 13.13
CA GLY A 224 -20.10 -11.63 14.44
C GLY A 224 -19.19 -10.42 14.57
N LEU A 225 -17.92 -10.54 14.17
CA LEU A 225 -16.99 -9.41 14.12
C LEU A 225 -17.52 -8.27 13.26
N THR A 226 -17.95 -8.58 12.03
CA THR A 226 -18.44 -7.56 11.10
C THR A 226 -19.67 -6.83 11.66
N ALA A 227 -20.61 -7.57 12.24
CA ALA A 227 -21.81 -6.99 12.85
C ALA A 227 -21.46 -6.12 14.07
N LEU A 228 -20.52 -6.54 14.92
CA LEU A 228 -20.10 -5.73 16.06
C LEU A 228 -19.34 -4.48 15.64
N TYR A 229 -18.51 -4.51 14.59
CA TYR A 229 -17.88 -3.30 14.05
C TYR A 229 -18.93 -2.31 13.52
N ILE A 230 -19.95 -2.80 12.80
CA ILE A 230 -21.05 -1.96 12.32
C ILE A 230 -21.79 -1.31 13.50
N THR A 231 -22.16 -2.10 14.51
CA THR A 231 -22.90 -1.54 15.66
C THR A 231 -22.05 -0.62 16.53
N LEU A 232 -20.73 -0.84 16.60
CA LEU A 232 -19.79 0.07 17.26
C LEU A 232 -19.83 1.45 16.60
N ASP A 233 -19.81 1.49 15.27
CA ASP A 233 -19.85 2.72 14.49
C ASP A 233 -21.18 3.49 14.65
N TYR A 234 -22.31 2.79 14.61
CA TYR A 234 -23.62 3.43 14.68
C TYR A 234 -24.07 3.82 16.10
N LEU A 235 -23.59 3.13 17.13
CA LEU A 235 -24.07 3.33 18.51
C LEU A 235 -23.04 3.95 19.45
N HIS A 236 -21.74 3.72 19.21
CA HIS A 236 -20.71 3.89 20.24
C HIS A 236 -19.57 4.84 19.84
N THR A 237 -19.64 5.48 18.68
CA THR A 237 -18.57 6.36 18.18
C THR A 237 -18.17 7.45 19.18
N ARG A 238 -19.12 8.00 19.95
CA ARG A 238 -18.86 9.06 20.94
C ARG A 238 -18.27 8.56 22.26
N ASP A 239 -18.37 7.26 22.54
CA ASP A 239 -17.86 6.67 23.79
C ASP A 239 -16.32 6.71 23.82
N PHE A 240 -15.68 6.84 22.66
CA PHE A 240 -14.24 6.98 22.48
C PHE A 240 -13.76 8.43 22.46
N GLN A 241 -14.45 9.37 23.10
CA GLN A 241 -13.98 10.76 23.19
C GLN A 241 -12.74 10.89 24.07
N ARG A 242 -12.72 10.19 25.21
CA ARG A 242 -11.57 10.18 26.11
C ARG A 242 -10.59 9.11 25.65
N PRO A 243 -9.27 9.38 25.57
CA PRO A 243 -8.30 8.31 25.36
C PRO A 243 -8.30 7.36 26.57
N GLY A 244 -7.77 6.15 26.41
CA GLY A 244 -7.69 5.18 27.51
C GLY A 244 -8.91 4.28 27.72
N VAL A 245 -10.05 4.56 27.10
CA VAL A 245 -11.32 3.87 27.40
C VAL A 245 -11.64 2.72 26.46
N ALA A 246 -10.89 2.59 25.37
CA ALA A 246 -11.29 1.72 24.26
C ALA A 246 -11.30 0.25 24.67
N GLU A 247 -10.21 -0.23 25.27
CA GLU A 247 -10.05 -1.62 25.70
C GLU A 247 -11.06 -2.03 26.77
N ASP A 248 -11.62 -1.08 27.53
CA ASP A 248 -12.63 -1.36 28.54
C ASP A 248 -14.07 -1.36 28.03
N HIS A 249 -14.30 -0.84 26.83
CA HIS A 249 -15.63 -0.72 26.25
C HIS A 249 -16.23 -2.09 25.92
N ARG A 250 -17.44 -2.37 26.42
CA ARG A 250 -18.10 -3.70 26.33
C ARG A 250 -18.12 -4.29 24.92
N VAL A 251 -18.51 -3.50 23.92
CA VAL A 251 -18.57 -3.96 22.52
C VAL A 251 -17.17 -4.21 21.97
N TYR A 252 -16.22 -3.33 22.30
CA TYR A 252 -14.87 -3.44 21.79
C TYR A 252 -14.11 -4.62 22.40
N LYS A 253 -14.33 -4.92 23.70
CA LYS A 253 -13.87 -6.17 24.34
C LYS A 253 -14.32 -7.42 23.60
N SER A 254 -15.59 -7.47 23.18
CA SER A 254 -16.12 -8.60 22.40
C SER A 254 -15.47 -8.70 21.01
N ILE A 255 -15.23 -7.57 20.35
CA ILE A 255 -14.46 -7.50 19.09
C ILE A 255 -13.03 -8.03 19.28
N LEU A 256 -12.32 -7.59 20.32
CA LEU A 256 -10.95 -8.03 20.62
C LEU A 256 -10.88 -9.55 20.86
N ARG A 257 -11.88 -10.13 21.55
CA ARG A 257 -11.99 -11.59 21.72
C ARG A 257 -12.19 -12.32 20.39
N GLY A 258 -13.04 -11.79 19.52
CA GLY A 258 -13.25 -12.34 18.17
C GLY A 258 -12.00 -12.26 17.29
N LEU A 259 -11.27 -11.14 17.36
CA LEU A 259 -10.00 -10.98 16.66
C LEU A 259 -8.91 -11.93 17.20
N ALA A 260 -8.86 -12.16 18.51
CA ALA A 260 -7.96 -13.15 19.10
C ALA A 260 -8.29 -14.57 18.61
N TRP A 261 -9.58 -14.91 18.49
CA TRP A 261 -10.01 -16.17 17.87
C TRP A 261 -9.53 -16.25 16.41
N PHE A 262 -9.74 -15.21 15.60
CA PHE A 262 -9.27 -15.17 14.21
C PHE A 262 -7.75 -15.33 14.12
N ASN A 263 -7.01 -14.58 14.93
CA ASN A 263 -5.56 -14.60 14.91
C ASN A 263 -4.98 -15.97 15.33
N SER A 264 -5.72 -16.78 16.09
CA SER A 264 -5.27 -18.12 16.48
C SER A 264 -5.78 -19.25 15.57
N LYS A 265 -6.80 -19.00 14.74
CA LYS A 265 -7.48 -20.04 13.95
C LYS A 265 -7.44 -19.83 12.45
N TYR A 266 -7.18 -18.61 11.96
CA TYR A 266 -7.22 -18.28 10.55
C TYR A 266 -6.33 -19.22 9.72
N GLN A 267 -6.91 -19.72 8.63
CA GLN A 267 -6.23 -20.49 7.61
C GLN A 267 -6.80 -20.09 6.25
N PRO A 268 -5.98 -19.89 5.21
CA PRO A 268 -6.47 -19.52 3.89
C PRO A 268 -7.14 -20.68 3.15
N ASP A 269 -6.80 -21.93 3.44
CA ASP A 269 -7.21 -23.12 2.69
C ASP A 269 -8.28 -23.98 3.39
N THR A 270 -8.66 -23.61 4.61
CA THR A 270 -9.74 -24.26 5.35
C THR A 270 -10.56 -23.26 6.16
N ASN A 271 -11.88 -23.40 6.15
CA ASN A 271 -12.77 -22.64 7.04
C ASN A 271 -12.71 -23.30 8.43
N PRO A 272 -12.06 -22.69 9.43
CA PRO A 272 -11.82 -23.34 10.71
C PRO A 272 -13.14 -23.75 11.37
N GLY A 273 -13.22 -24.97 11.90
CA GLY A 273 -14.46 -25.53 12.46
C GLY A 273 -15.48 -26.06 11.43
N TYR A 274 -15.18 -25.99 10.12
CA TYR A 274 -16.08 -26.51 9.08
C TYR A 274 -15.41 -27.23 7.90
N GLY A 275 -14.26 -26.74 7.43
CA GLY A 275 -13.51 -27.29 6.29
C GLY A 275 -14.19 -27.17 4.92
N ARG A 276 -15.29 -26.41 4.82
CA ARG A 276 -16.09 -26.23 3.59
C ARG A 276 -16.54 -24.78 3.42
N ARG A 277 -17.17 -24.48 2.27
CA ARG A 277 -17.70 -23.15 1.88
C ARG A 277 -16.61 -22.07 1.83
N MET A 278 -15.46 -22.42 1.25
CA MET A 278 -14.26 -21.58 1.22
C MET A 278 -14.49 -20.19 0.62
N HIS A 279 -15.17 -20.07 -0.54
CA HIS A 279 -15.37 -18.77 -1.18
C HIS A 279 -16.19 -17.80 -0.33
N TYR A 280 -17.23 -18.29 0.35
CA TYR A 280 -18.00 -17.49 1.31
C TYR A 280 -17.15 -17.12 2.54
N TYR A 281 -16.35 -18.05 3.05
CA TYR A 281 -15.42 -17.78 4.15
C TYR A 281 -14.40 -16.69 3.79
N HIS A 282 -13.80 -16.70 2.60
CA HIS A 282 -12.88 -15.66 2.14
C HIS A 282 -13.53 -14.28 2.13
N VAL A 283 -14.77 -14.16 1.64
CA VAL A 283 -15.49 -12.88 1.73
C VAL A 283 -15.75 -12.46 3.18
N GLY A 284 -15.97 -13.42 4.10
CA GLY A 284 -15.97 -13.15 5.53
C GLY A 284 -14.62 -12.59 6.03
N VAL A 285 -13.50 -13.22 5.66
CA VAL A 285 -12.14 -12.78 6.01
C VAL A 285 -11.87 -11.37 5.49
N GLU A 286 -12.21 -11.08 4.23
CA GLU A 286 -12.06 -9.74 3.64
C GLU A 286 -12.81 -8.70 4.47
N ARG A 287 -14.06 -8.96 4.84
CA ARG A 287 -14.85 -8.03 5.67
C ARG A 287 -14.20 -7.78 7.04
N VAL A 288 -13.70 -8.82 7.69
CA VAL A 288 -12.97 -8.67 8.97
C VAL A 288 -11.69 -7.86 8.76
N GLY A 289 -10.91 -8.16 7.71
CA GLY A 289 -9.70 -7.43 7.36
C GLY A 289 -9.97 -5.94 7.10
N LEU A 290 -11.01 -5.61 6.33
CA LEU A 290 -11.36 -4.22 6.01
C LEU A 290 -11.99 -3.46 7.19
N ALA A 291 -12.77 -4.15 8.04
CA ALA A 291 -13.41 -3.52 9.19
C ALA A 291 -12.43 -3.29 10.34
N SER A 292 -11.55 -4.24 10.59
CA SER A 292 -10.56 -4.17 11.67
C SER A 292 -9.26 -3.46 11.28
N GLY A 293 -8.99 -3.39 9.98
CA GLY A 293 -7.72 -2.95 9.43
C GLY A 293 -6.60 -3.97 9.57
N TRP A 294 -6.70 -5.05 10.35
CA TRP A 294 -5.55 -5.94 10.54
C TRP A 294 -5.05 -6.54 9.23
N LYS A 295 -3.76 -6.32 8.94
CA LYS A 295 -3.07 -6.89 7.77
C LYS A 295 -2.83 -8.40 7.93
N TYR A 296 -2.51 -8.83 9.16
CA TYR A 296 -2.12 -10.19 9.45
C TYR A 296 -3.13 -10.89 10.37
N PHE A 297 -3.47 -12.13 10.03
CA PHE A 297 -4.13 -13.07 10.93
C PHE A 297 -3.31 -14.35 10.99
N ASN A 298 -3.03 -14.85 12.19
CA ASN A 298 -2.24 -16.07 12.38
C ASN A 298 -0.88 -16.01 11.65
N GLY A 299 -0.23 -14.84 11.70
CA GLY A 299 1.07 -14.59 11.04
C GLY A 299 1.02 -14.45 9.51
N MET A 300 -0.17 -14.53 8.88
CA MET A 300 -0.31 -14.50 7.43
C MET A 300 -0.98 -13.21 6.96
N ASP A 301 -0.47 -12.60 5.89
CA ASP A 301 -1.18 -11.53 5.18
C ASP A 301 -2.43 -12.15 4.55
N TRP A 302 -3.61 -11.82 5.10
CA TRP A 302 -4.86 -12.49 4.77
C TRP A 302 -5.24 -12.33 3.29
N TYR A 303 -4.85 -11.22 2.66
CA TYR A 303 -5.17 -10.95 1.27
C TYR A 303 -4.25 -11.75 0.35
N ARG A 304 -2.93 -11.69 0.61
CA ARG A 304 -1.94 -12.48 -0.15
C ARG A 304 -2.26 -13.97 -0.07
N ALA A 305 -2.46 -14.50 1.14
CA ALA A 305 -2.72 -15.91 1.37
C ALA A 305 -4.04 -16.37 0.74
N GLY A 306 -5.11 -15.57 0.86
CA GLY A 306 -6.39 -15.86 0.22
C GLY A 306 -6.34 -15.77 -1.31
N ALA A 307 -5.60 -14.81 -1.86
CA ALA A 307 -5.44 -14.68 -3.31
C ALA A 307 -4.65 -15.86 -3.90
N GLU A 308 -3.57 -16.29 -3.22
CA GLU A 308 -2.82 -17.49 -3.62
C GLU A 308 -3.69 -18.75 -3.65
N TYR A 309 -4.52 -18.94 -2.62
CA TYR A 309 -5.49 -20.04 -2.59
C TYR A 309 -6.47 -19.96 -3.78
N LEU A 310 -7.09 -18.80 -4.01
CA LEU A 310 -8.08 -18.65 -5.08
C LEU A 310 -7.47 -18.82 -6.47
N LEU A 311 -6.28 -18.28 -6.72
CA LEU A 311 -5.60 -18.46 -8.01
C LEU A 311 -5.27 -19.95 -8.27
N LYS A 312 -4.95 -20.71 -7.23
CA LYS A 312 -4.73 -22.16 -7.33
C LYS A 312 -6.03 -22.93 -7.57
N ASP A 313 -7.15 -22.48 -7.00
CA ASP A 313 -8.46 -23.14 -7.12
C ASP A 313 -9.25 -22.74 -8.38
N GLN A 314 -8.82 -21.71 -9.13
CA GLN A 314 -9.47 -21.28 -10.36
C GLN A 314 -9.50 -22.41 -11.41
N LYS A 315 -10.64 -22.58 -12.08
CA LYS A 315 -10.86 -23.64 -13.08
C LYS A 315 -10.47 -23.16 -14.48
N ASN A 316 -10.38 -24.10 -15.43
CA ASN A 316 -10.01 -23.80 -16.82
C ASN A 316 -11.02 -22.90 -17.54
N ASP A 317 -12.28 -22.84 -17.07
CA ASP A 317 -13.31 -21.93 -17.58
C ASP A 317 -13.13 -20.49 -17.05
N GLY A 318 -12.08 -20.20 -16.28
CA GLY A 318 -11.85 -18.91 -15.62
C GLY A 318 -12.66 -18.72 -14.34
N GLY A 319 -13.63 -19.58 -14.04
CA GLY A 319 -14.48 -19.48 -12.85
C GLY A 319 -13.97 -20.28 -11.66
N TRP A 320 -14.76 -20.25 -10.58
CA TRP A 320 -14.55 -21.07 -9.37
C TRP A 320 -15.68 -22.09 -9.18
N GLY A 321 -16.07 -22.76 -10.27
CA GLY A 321 -17.17 -23.71 -10.30
C GLY A 321 -18.54 -23.03 -10.31
N ALA A 322 -19.32 -23.20 -9.24
CA ALA A 322 -20.66 -22.63 -9.14
C ALA A 322 -20.66 -21.10 -9.27
N THR A 323 -21.72 -20.53 -9.87
CA THR A 323 -21.81 -19.09 -10.14
C THR A 323 -21.59 -18.23 -8.90
N HIS A 324 -22.17 -18.61 -7.75
CA HIS A 324 -21.99 -17.87 -6.50
C HIS A 324 -20.55 -17.95 -5.95
N ASN A 325 -19.84 -19.07 -6.17
CA ASN A 325 -18.42 -19.18 -5.78
C ASN A 325 -17.54 -18.27 -6.62
N THR A 326 -17.82 -18.18 -7.92
CA THR A 326 -17.13 -17.24 -8.83
C THR A 326 -17.38 -15.80 -8.37
N ALA A 327 -18.64 -15.45 -8.09
CA ALA A 327 -19.00 -14.14 -7.58
C ALA A 327 -18.31 -13.82 -6.23
N PHE A 328 -18.30 -14.74 -5.26
CA PHE A 328 -17.58 -14.57 -4.00
C PHE A 328 -16.07 -14.36 -4.19
N SER A 329 -15.47 -15.12 -5.10
CA SER A 329 -14.04 -15.02 -5.38
C SER A 329 -13.69 -13.67 -6.00
N LEU A 330 -14.51 -13.17 -6.94
CA LEU A 330 -14.34 -11.84 -7.51
C LEU A 330 -14.48 -10.73 -6.46
N ILE A 331 -15.46 -10.85 -5.54
CA ILE A 331 -15.65 -9.89 -4.45
C ILE A 331 -14.38 -9.82 -3.59
N PHE A 332 -13.85 -10.97 -3.17
CA PHE A 332 -12.64 -11.04 -2.35
C PHE A 332 -11.42 -10.45 -3.08
N LEU A 333 -11.14 -10.94 -4.30
CA LEU A 333 -9.98 -10.52 -5.08
C LEU A 333 -10.05 -9.02 -5.40
N SER A 334 -11.21 -8.50 -5.78
CA SER A 334 -11.31 -7.09 -6.20
C SER A 334 -11.23 -6.12 -5.01
N ARG A 335 -11.92 -6.42 -3.91
CA ARG A 335 -12.00 -5.50 -2.75
C ARG A 335 -10.74 -5.53 -1.89
N GLY A 336 -10.07 -6.67 -1.79
CA GLY A 336 -8.81 -6.78 -1.06
C GLY A 336 -7.61 -6.16 -1.79
N ARG A 337 -7.67 -6.07 -3.13
CA ARG A 337 -6.59 -5.58 -4.00
C ARG A 337 -6.33 -4.08 -3.93
N VAL A 338 -7.36 -3.29 -3.57
CA VAL A 338 -7.32 -1.84 -3.74
C VAL A 338 -6.19 -1.18 -2.92
N PRO A 339 -5.70 0.00 -3.34
CA PRO A 339 -4.62 0.70 -2.67
C PRO A 339 -4.86 0.95 -1.19
N VAL A 340 -3.78 1.01 -0.40
CA VAL A 340 -3.84 1.36 1.02
C VAL A 340 -3.54 2.85 1.20
N PHE A 341 -4.48 3.58 1.79
CA PHE A 341 -4.39 5.01 2.10
C PHE A 341 -3.35 5.30 3.19
N ALA A 342 -3.43 4.55 4.30
CA ALA A 342 -2.52 4.68 5.43
C ALA A 342 -2.44 3.39 6.25
N ASN A 343 -1.28 3.17 6.85
CA ASN A 343 -1.03 2.17 7.88
C ASN A 343 -1.17 2.79 9.27
N LYS A 344 -1.89 2.15 10.19
CA LYS A 344 -1.91 2.47 11.62
C LYS A 344 -0.88 1.61 12.33
N LEU A 345 0.06 2.24 13.04
CA LEU A 345 1.10 1.52 13.76
C LEU A 345 0.56 0.99 15.10
N ALA A 346 0.54 -0.34 15.26
CA ALA A 346 0.22 -1.01 16.50
C ALA A 346 1.49 -1.35 17.29
N THR A 347 1.46 -1.14 18.60
CA THR A 347 2.56 -1.46 19.51
C THR A 347 2.01 -1.97 20.84
N ASP A 348 2.79 -2.78 21.54
CA ASP A 348 2.51 -3.25 22.90
C ASP A 348 2.99 -2.26 23.97
N SER A 349 3.82 -1.29 23.58
CA SER A 349 4.47 -0.37 24.52
C SER A 349 3.63 0.86 24.84
N LEU A 350 2.58 1.11 24.05
CA LEU A 350 1.71 2.27 24.17
C LEU A 350 0.28 1.91 23.77
N GLN A 351 -0.70 2.61 24.34
CA GLN A 351 -2.08 2.56 23.88
C GLN A 351 -2.25 3.29 22.54
N TRP A 352 -2.06 2.52 21.47
CA TRP A 352 -2.03 3.00 20.08
C TRP A 352 -3.42 3.15 19.43
N ASN A 353 -4.48 2.55 20.00
CA ASN A 353 -5.81 2.52 19.40
C ASN A 353 -6.91 3.14 20.28
N ASN A 354 -6.70 4.38 20.74
CA ASN A 354 -7.72 5.11 21.50
C ASN A 354 -8.99 5.42 20.68
N ARG A 355 -8.87 5.39 19.35
CA ARG A 355 -9.92 5.71 18.38
C ARG A 355 -10.04 4.57 17.36
N PRO A 356 -10.86 3.53 17.62
CA PRO A 356 -10.87 2.33 16.78
C PRO A 356 -11.30 2.54 15.31
N ASN A 357 -12.06 3.59 15.01
CA ASN A 357 -12.61 3.86 13.67
C ASN A 357 -12.05 5.15 13.04
N ASP A 358 -11.01 5.78 13.61
CA ASP A 358 -10.45 7.04 13.12
C ASP A 358 -10.01 6.95 11.63
N LEU A 359 -9.09 6.05 11.31
CA LEU A 359 -8.59 5.86 9.97
C LEU A 359 -9.60 5.18 9.06
N ALA A 360 -10.51 4.36 9.60
CA ALA A 360 -11.62 3.83 8.84
C ALA A 360 -12.49 4.97 8.28
N HIS A 361 -12.82 5.97 9.11
CA HIS A 361 -13.59 7.14 8.68
C HIS A 361 -12.79 8.07 7.78
N MET A 362 -11.52 8.34 8.11
CA MET A 362 -10.64 9.17 7.27
C MET A 362 -10.50 8.58 5.86
N THR A 363 -10.25 7.27 5.77
CA THR A 363 -10.07 6.56 4.50
C THR A 363 -11.37 6.49 3.70
N LYS A 364 -12.51 6.25 4.38
CA LYS A 364 -13.81 6.32 3.72
C LYS A 364 -14.06 7.71 3.12
N TRP A 365 -13.85 8.76 3.90
CA TRP A 365 -14.03 10.14 3.43
C TRP A 365 -13.09 10.45 2.26
N ALA A 366 -11.81 10.07 2.34
CA ALA A 366 -10.85 10.26 1.25
C ALA A 366 -11.24 9.48 -0.01
N SER A 367 -11.75 8.25 0.14
CA SER A 367 -12.25 7.45 -0.98
C SER A 367 -13.41 8.11 -1.69
N ASP A 368 -14.33 8.70 -0.92
CA ASP A 368 -15.47 9.47 -1.44
C ASP A 368 -14.99 10.77 -2.13
N GLN A 369 -13.97 11.47 -1.59
CA GLN A 369 -13.44 12.70 -2.21
C GLN A 369 -12.65 12.47 -3.50
N PHE A 370 -11.94 11.34 -3.61
CA PHE A 370 -11.10 11.02 -4.77
C PHE A 370 -11.78 10.07 -5.75
N GLU A 371 -13.05 9.71 -5.49
CA GLU A 371 -13.84 8.77 -6.29
C GLU A 371 -13.08 7.45 -6.53
N ARG A 372 -12.35 6.99 -5.52
CA ARG A 372 -11.46 5.84 -5.60
C ARG A 372 -11.53 5.04 -4.32
N SER A 373 -11.86 3.76 -4.43
CA SER A 373 -11.83 2.86 -3.28
C SER A 373 -10.41 2.68 -2.78
N MET A 374 -10.19 2.94 -1.50
CA MET A 374 -8.92 2.70 -0.81
C MET A 374 -9.20 2.01 0.53
N ASN A 375 -8.22 1.23 0.97
CA ASN A 375 -8.24 0.57 2.27
C ASN A 375 -7.35 1.30 3.27
N TRP A 376 -7.52 0.97 4.54
CA TRP A 376 -6.57 1.29 5.61
C TRP A 376 -6.18 -0.03 6.25
N GLN A 377 -5.05 -0.05 6.95
CA GLN A 377 -4.68 -1.24 7.69
C GLN A 377 -3.88 -0.95 8.95
N VAL A 378 -3.81 -1.93 9.82
CA VAL A 378 -3.02 -1.96 11.04
C VAL A 378 -1.81 -2.85 10.80
N ILE A 379 -0.64 -2.35 11.17
CA ILE A 379 0.61 -3.11 11.16
C ILE A 379 1.22 -3.09 12.55
N GLY A 380 1.49 -4.28 13.11
CA GLY A 380 2.22 -4.41 14.36
C GLY A 380 3.71 -4.09 14.18
N ILE A 381 4.25 -3.26 15.07
CA ILE A 381 5.63 -2.78 15.02
C ILE A 381 6.65 -3.93 15.00
N GLY A 382 6.34 -5.08 15.59
CA GLY A 382 7.19 -6.29 15.58
C GLY A 382 6.74 -7.41 14.63
N GLN A 383 5.64 -7.25 13.89
CA GLN A 383 5.04 -8.35 13.11
C GLN A 383 5.67 -8.56 11.72
N SER A 384 6.21 -7.51 11.10
CA SER A 384 6.82 -7.57 9.76
C SER A 384 7.92 -6.51 9.60
N PRO A 385 8.94 -6.71 8.75
CA PRO A 385 10.01 -5.74 8.56
C PRO A 385 9.48 -4.39 8.01
N PRO A 386 10.14 -3.24 8.32
CA PRO A 386 9.67 -1.91 7.90
C PRO A 386 9.44 -1.72 6.40
N ARG A 387 10.11 -2.49 5.55
CA ARG A 387 9.88 -2.47 4.09
C ARG A 387 8.46 -2.88 3.70
N ASP A 388 7.83 -3.75 4.49
CA ASP A 388 6.48 -4.26 4.25
C ASP A 388 5.41 -3.24 4.69
N TRP A 389 5.82 -2.18 5.39
CA TRP A 389 4.94 -1.08 5.82
C TRP A 389 4.81 0.00 4.75
N LEU A 390 5.58 -0.10 3.66
CA LEU A 390 5.53 0.83 2.54
C LEU A 390 4.43 0.49 1.54
N ASP A 391 3.65 -0.56 1.77
CA ASP A 391 2.43 -0.84 1.01
C ASP A 391 1.35 0.25 1.18
N ALA A 392 1.53 1.16 2.14
CA ALA A 392 0.89 2.46 2.20
C ALA A 392 1.97 3.58 2.20
N PRO A 393 1.67 4.75 1.62
CA PRO A 393 2.60 5.89 1.63
C PRO A 393 2.73 6.56 3.01
N ILE A 394 1.77 6.31 3.91
CA ILE A 394 1.65 6.98 5.21
C ILE A 394 1.61 5.93 6.32
N LEU A 395 2.40 6.16 7.37
CA LEU A 395 2.31 5.44 8.65
C LEU A 395 1.78 6.41 9.70
N TYR A 396 0.54 6.21 10.12
CA TYR A 396 -0.13 6.95 11.19
C TYR A 396 0.15 6.31 12.54
N PHE A 397 0.64 7.11 13.48
CA PHE A 397 0.92 6.70 14.83
C PHE A 397 0.27 7.68 15.81
N ALA A 398 -0.62 7.17 16.66
CA ALA A 398 -1.36 7.98 17.60
C ALA A 398 -1.31 7.35 18.99
N SER A 399 -1.19 8.20 19.99
CA SER A 399 -1.30 7.82 21.40
C SER A 399 -1.57 9.06 22.23
N HIS A 400 -1.95 8.85 23.49
CA HIS A 400 -2.00 9.88 24.53
C HIS A 400 -0.84 9.74 25.53
N GLN A 401 -0.05 8.67 25.43
CA GLN A 401 1.07 8.34 26.31
C GLN A 401 2.40 8.82 25.73
N SER A 402 3.41 9.02 26.58
CA SER A 402 4.75 9.43 26.15
C SER A 402 5.42 8.38 25.27
N ALA A 403 5.96 8.78 24.12
CA ALA A 403 6.73 7.91 23.22
C ALA A 403 8.05 7.42 23.80
N GLU A 404 8.49 7.94 24.95
CA GLU A 404 9.67 7.45 25.67
C GLU A 404 9.57 5.96 26.06
N GLN A 405 8.35 5.41 26.16
CA GLN A 405 8.13 4.00 26.44
C GLN A 405 8.54 3.08 25.27
N LEU A 406 8.77 3.63 24.07
CA LEU A 406 9.31 2.86 22.95
C LEU A 406 10.74 2.43 23.22
N SER A 407 11.02 1.15 23.04
CA SER A 407 12.38 0.59 23.03
C SER A 407 13.23 1.15 21.89
N GLU A 408 14.55 1.05 22.02
CA GLU A 408 15.48 1.46 20.96
C GLU A 408 15.23 0.71 19.64
N GLN A 409 14.94 -0.59 19.71
CA GLN A 409 14.62 -1.40 18.53
C GLN A 409 13.35 -0.90 17.82
N GLN A 410 12.31 -0.54 18.58
CA GLN A 410 11.09 0.02 18.00
C GLN A 410 11.35 1.39 17.33
N ARG A 411 12.14 2.25 17.98
CA ARG A 411 12.56 3.55 17.40
C ARG A 411 13.37 3.34 16.12
N ALA A 412 14.30 2.39 16.11
CA ALA A 412 15.10 2.04 14.93
C ALA A 412 14.23 1.55 13.76
N ARG A 413 13.18 0.76 14.04
CA ARG A 413 12.25 0.29 13.00
C ARG A 413 11.39 1.41 12.41
N ILE A 414 10.94 2.36 13.24
CA ILE A 414 10.28 3.59 12.76
C ILE A 414 11.23 4.41 11.90
N LYS A 415 12.48 4.59 12.35
CA LYS A 415 13.52 5.29 11.58
C LYS A 415 13.73 4.61 10.22
N ARG A 416 13.86 3.28 10.20
CA ARG A 416 14.05 2.50 8.98
C ARG A 416 12.89 2.67 7.99
N TYR A 417 11.65 2.72 8.45
CA TYR A 417 10.50 3.03 7.60
C TYR A 417 10.63 4.42 6.95
N ILE A 418 10.98 5.44 7.74
CA ILE A 418 11.18 6.81 7.26
C ILE A 418 12.32 6.86 6.24
N ASP A 419 13.45 6.22 6.53
CA ASP A 419 14.63 6.17 5.68
C ASP A 419 14.37 5.43 4.35
N LEU A 420 13.43 4.47 4.32
CA LEU A 420 12.99 3.79 3.09
C LEU A 420 12.04 4.66 2.23
N GLY A 421 11.79 5.89 2.68
CA GLY A 421 11.02 6.93 2.00
C GLY A 421 9.56 7.05 2.44
N GLY A 422 9.15 6.34 3.48
CA GLY A 422 7.81 6.47 4.05
C GLY A 422 7.63 7.79 4.81
N THR A 423 6.39 8.29 4.87
CA THR A 423 6.05 9.45 5.73
C THR A 423 5.37 8.99 7.01
N LEU A 424 5.93 9.40 8.15
CA LEU A 424 5.32 9.18 9.46
C LEU A 424 4.35 10.32 9.78
N VAL A 425 3.15 10.00 10.24
CA VAL A 425 2.17 10.94 10.74
C VAL A 425 1.94 10.69 12.23
N ILE A 426 2.13 11.73 13.05
CA ILE A 426 1.91 11.65 14.49
C ILE A 426 0.66 12.43 14.91
N ASN A 427 -0.15 11.85 15.78
CA ASN A 427 -1.35 12.46 16.36
C ASN A 427 -1.36 12.31 17.87
N ASP A 428 -1.69 13.40 18.59
CA ASP A 428 -1.86 13.37 20.04
C ASP A 428 -3.33 13.10 20.39
N ASP A 429 -3.63 11.88 20.81
CA ASP A 429 -4.99 11.54 21.24
C ASP A 429 -5.29 12.23 22.58
N GLY A 430 -6.42 12.93 22.64
CA GLY A 430 -6.81 13.71 23.82
C GLY A 430 -6.18 15.11 23.92
N GLY A 431 -5.26 15.48 23.03
CA GLY A 431 -4.78 16.86 22.87
C GLY A 431 -3.91 17.43 23.99
N SER A 432 -3.27 16.58 24.80
CA SER A 432 -2.29 16.97 25.83
C SER A 432 -0.93 17.41 25.26
N GLY A 433 -0.63 16.97 24.04
CA GLY A 433 0.65 17.07 23.33
C GLY A 433 1.76 16.18 23.91
N THR A 434 1.45 15.29 24.86
CA THR A 434 2.46 14.44 25.53
C THR A 434 3.13 13.48 24.55
N PHE A 435 2.33 12.83 23.70
CA PHE A 435 2.85 11.89 22.73
C PHE A 435 3.64 12.60 21.64
N THR A 436 3.10 13.69 21.07
CA THR A 436 3.77 14.37 19.97
C THR A 436 5.05 15.09 20.42
N ARG A 437 5.08 15.72 21.62
CA ARG A 437 6.33 16.32 22.16
C ARG A 437 7.44 15.28 22.32
N SER A 438 7.16 14.16 22.99
CA SER A 438 8.16 13.09 23.18
C SER A 438 8.61 12.46 21.86
N MET A 439 7.71 12.30 20.87
CA MET A 439 8.10 11.88 19.51
C MET A 439 9.03 12.88 18.83
N ARG A 440 8.75 14.20 18.94
CA ARG A 440 9.64 15.24 18.40
C ARG A 440 11.02 15.15 19.02
N ASP A 441 11.10 15.07 20.35
CA ASP A 441 12.37 15.00 21.07
C ASP A 441 13.20 13.79 20.65
N ILE A 442 12.58 12.61 20.52
CA ILE A 442 13.24 11.39 20.03
C ILE A 442 13.74 11.57 18.60
N LEU A 443 12.91 12.07 17.69
CA LEU A 443 13.26 12.18 16.27
C LEU A 443 14.31 13.28 16.02
N GLU A 444 14.32 14.35 16.80
CA GLU A 444 15.32 15.43 16.74
C GLU A 444 16.69 15.02 17.32
N GLN A 445 16.75 13.94 18.10
CA GLN A 445 18.00 13.30 18.50
C GLN A 445 18.53 12.34 17.41
N ILE A 446 17.62 11.70 16.66
CA ILE A 446 17.96 10.73 15.60
C ILE A 446 18.36 11.42 14.29
N TYR A 447 17.71 12.53 13.95
CA TYR A 447 17.92 13.26 12.70
C TYR A 447 18.56 14.63 12.95
N PRO A 448 19.35 15.14 11.97
CA PRO A 448 19.90 16.51 12.03
C PRO A 448 18.86 17.60 11.73
N TYR A 449 17.59 17.22 11.59
CA TYR A 449 16.48 18.12 11.25
C TYR A 449 15.69 18.52 12.50
N ARG A 450 14.85 19.55 12.35
CA ARG A 450 14.01 20.09 13.43
C ARG A 450 12.56 20.20 12.95
N PHE A 451 11.62 20.02 13.87
CA PHE A 451 10.21 20.27 13.60
C PHE A 451 9.98 21.77 13.43
N LYS A 452 9.32 22.14 12.32
CA LYS A 452 8.95 23.52 12.01
C LYS A 452 7.47 23.59 11.63
N PRO A 453 6.79 24.73 11.87
CA PRO A 453 5.46 24.95 11.32
C PRO A 453 5.49 24.82 9.80
N VAL A 454 4.53 24.09 9.24
CA VAL A 454 4.38 23.94 7.79
C VAL A 454 4.08 25.31 7.17
N PRO A 455 4.90 25.81 6.22
CA PRO A 455 4.72 27.13 5.61
C PRO A 455 3.37 27.30 4.91
N ARG A 456 2.92 28.55 4.74
CA ARG A 456 1.61 28.85 4.09
C ARG A 456 1.49 28.36 2.65
N ARG A 457 2.59 28.30 1.90
CA ARG A 457 2.65 27.88 0.49
C ARG A 457 3.01 26.41 0.30
N ASP A 458 3.11 25.67 1.40
CA ASP A 458 3.47 24.27 1.38
C ASP A 458 2.35 23.43 0.73
N PRO A 459 2.67 22.41 -0.09
CA PRO A 459 1.67 21.51 -0.69
C PRO A 459 0.70 20.89 0.31
N LEU A 460 1.12 20.64 1.56
CA LEU A 460 0.24 20.10 2.60
C LEU A 460 -0.96 21.03 2.92
N ARG A 461 -0.89 22.31 2.53
CA ARG A 461 -1.96 23.30 2.72
C ARG A 461 -2.76 23.63 1.48
N ASP A 462 -2.33 23.23 0.28
CA ASP A 462 -2.94 23.75 -0.95
C ASP A 462 -2.79 22.86 -2.20
N ILE A 463 -2.35 21.60 -2.08
CA ILE A 463 -2.21 20.72 -3.25
C ILE A 463 -3.56 20.28 -3.84
N VAL A 464 -4.56 20.00 -3.00
CA VAL A 464 -5.94 19.68 -3.41
C VAL A 464 -6.95 20.53 -2.65
N PHE A 465 -6.82 20.62 -1.33
CA PHE A 465 -7.70 21.40 -0.47
C PHE A 465 -6.94 22.57 0.15
N HIS A 466 -7.52 23.77 0.07
CA HIS A 466 -6.96 24.96 0.71
C HIS A 466 -7.14 24.92 2.25
N VAL A 467 -6.05 25.15 2.99
CA VAL A 467 -6.04 25.16 4.46
C VAL A 467 -5.26 26.38 5.00
N SER A 468 -6.00 27.41 5.40
CA SER A 468 -5.41 28.70 5.79
C SER A 468 -4.81 28.73 7.20
N ASN A 469 -5.46 28.10 8.19
CA ASN A 469 -5.16 28.27 9.62
C ASN A 469 -4.85 26.95 10.37
N ALA A 470 -4.15 26.00 9.74
CA ALA A 470 -3.75 24.77 10.43
C ALA A 470 -2.44 24.93 11.21
N LYS A 471 -2.44 24.45 12.45
CA LYS A 471 -1.23 24.25 13.27
C LYS A 471 -0.61 22.89 12.95
N VAL A 472 -0.04 22.77 11.76
CA VAL A 472 0.69 21.57 11.31
C VAL A 472 2.18 21.81 11.51
N MET A 473 2.87 20.85 12.10
CA MET A 473 4.33 20.85 12.23
C MET A 473 4.88 19.73 11.34
N SER A 474 6.10 19.91 10.82
CA SER A 474 6.78 18.83 10.10
C SER A 474 8.29 18.86 10.33
N MET A 475 8.89 17.68 10.28
CA MET A 475 10.34 17.50 10.10
C MET A 475 10.59 17.25 8.61
N HIS A 476 11.35 18.14 7.97
CA HIS A 476 11.62 18.12 6.53
C HIS A 476 13.12 18.00 6.29
N ASN A 477 13.54 17.11 5.38
CA ASN A 477 14.96 16.84 5.08
C ASN A 477 15.51 17.64 3.89
N GLY A 478 14.78 18.65 3.42
CA GLY A 478 15.14 19.44 2.23
C GLY A 478 14.57 18.87 0.92
N VAL A 479 14.17 17.59 0.90
CA VAL A 479 13.56 16.93 -0.26
C VAL A 479 12.07 16.64 -0.01
N ARG A 480 11.75 16.10 1.17
CA ARG A 480 10.40 15.70 1.57
C ARG A 480 10.09 15.88 3.05
N HIS A 481 8.80 15.83 3.39
CA HIS A 481 8.35 15.70 4.78
C HIS A 481 8.60 14.27 5.28
N LEU A 482 9.54 14.12 6.21
CA LEU A 482 9.81 12.85 6.89
C LEU A 482 8.69 12.51 7.87
N VAL A 483 8.31 13.52 8.67
CA VAL A 483 7.32 13.39 9.73
C VAL A 483 6.38 14.58 9.71
N VAL A 484 5.08 14.33 9.81
CA VAL A 484 4.04 15.35 9.89
C VAL A 484 3.24 15.17 11.17
N GLU A 485 3.11 16.24 11.95
CA GLU A 485 2.21 16.28 13.10
C GLU A 485 0.90 16.94 12.71
N LEU A 486 -0.19 16.22 12.99
CA LEU A 486 -1.54 16.69 12.71
C LEU A 486 -1.98 17.80 13.68
N PRO A 487 -2.91 18.68 13.26
CA PRO A 487 -3.43 19.72 14.12
C PRO A 487 -4.44 19.17 15.15
N GLY A 488 -4.16 19.36 16.44
CA GLY A 488 -5.06 18.97 17.53
C GLY A 488 -5.22 17.44 17.68
N ASP A 489 -6.37 16.99 18.17
CA ASP A 489 -6.75 15.57 18.20
C ASP A 489 -7.51 15.23 16.91
N ALA A 490 -6.78 15.03 15.81
CA ALA A 490 -7.35 14.68 14.52
C ALA A 490 -8.05 13.30 14.57
N GLY A 491 -7.53 12.38 15.38
CA GLY A 491 -8.13 11.07 15.62
C GLY A 491 -9.57 11.18 16.13
N TRP A 492 -9.85 12.06 17.09
CA TRP A 492 -11.21 12.32 17.55
C TRP A 492 -12.11 12.96 16.48
N VAL A 493 -11.58 13.91 15.71
CA VAL A 493 -12.32 14.55 14.60
C VAL A 493 -12.81 13.49 13.61
N TRP A 494 -11.95 12.53 13.25
CA TRP A 494 -12.29 11.45 12.33
C TRP A 494 -13.20 10.40 12.97
N GLN A 495 -12.87 9.94 14.18
CA GLN A 495 -13.70 9.02 14.96
C GLN A 495 -15.14 9.56 15.01
N SER A 496 -15.34 10.78 15.50
CA SER A 496 -16.65 11.42 15.65
C SER A 496 -17.32 11.91 14.35
N ARG A 497 -16.67 11.72 13.19
CA ARG A 497 -17.14 12.19 11.86
C ARG A 497 -17.47 13.70 11.84
N GLN A 498 -16.74 14.50 12.61
CA GLN A 498 -16.97 15.93 12.66
C GLN A 498 -16.49 16.59 11.36
N THR A 499 -17.43 17.12 10.58
CA THR A 499 -17.13 17.75 9.28
C THR A 499 -17.31 19.27 9.26
N ARG A 500 -17.60 19.88 10.43
CA ARG A 500 -17.73 21.35 10.58
C ARG A 500 -16.38 22.05 10.39
N ASP A 501 -15.36 21.57 11.09
CA ASP A 501 -13.96 21.95 10.83
C ASP A 501 -13.33 20.82 10.02
N ARG A 502 -12.97 21.12 8.77
CA ARG A 502 -12.37 20.14 7.84
C ARG A 502 -10.85 20.15 7.83
N THR A 503 -10.22 20.93 8.72
CA THR A 503 -8.77 21.13 8.71
C THR A 503 -7.99 19.82 8.76
N ALA A 504 -8.29 18.93 9.72
CA ALA A 504 -7.60 17.64 9.85
C ALA A 504 -7.83 16.72 8.63
N TRP A 505 -9.06 16.68 8.11
CA TRP A 505 -9.41 15.91 6.91
C TRP A 505 -8.62 16.39 5.69
N HIS A 506 -8.63 17.69 5.44
CA HIS A 506 -7.96 18.31 4.29
C HIS A 506 -6.43 18.17 4.37
N VAL A 507 -5.82 18.35 5.54
CA VAL A 507 -4.37 18.18 5.73
C VAL A 507 -3.95 16.75 5.42
N MET A 508 -4.66 15.75 5.96
CA MET A 508 -4.34 14.34 5.72
C MET A 508 -4.58 13.94 4.24
N ALA A 509 -5.62 14.49 3.60
CA ALA A 509 -5.87 14.28 2.17
C ALA A 509 -4.79 14.89 1.27
N ASN A 510 -4.37 16.12 1.59
CA ASN A 510 -3.28 16.80 0.91
C ASN A 510 -1.97 16.01 1.09
N LEU A 511 -1.71 15.52 2.30
CA LEU A 511 -0.54 14.69 2.58
C LEU A 511 -0.53 13.41 1.77
N PHE A 512 -1.66 12.72 1.65
CA PHE A 512 -1.77 11.55 0.78
C PHE A 512 -1.44 11.89 -0.67
N GLN A 513 -2.03 12.96 -1.21
CA GLN A 513 -1.78 13.37 -2.59
C GLN A 513 -0.34 13.86 -2.83
N TYR A 514 0.28 14.44 -1.81
CA TYR A 514 1.70 14.76 -1.78
C TYR A 514 2.55 13.47 -1.85
N ALA A 515 2.26 12.49 -1.01
CA ALA A 515 3.02 11.25 -0.87
C ALA A 515 2.79 10.23 -2.00
N VAL A 516 1.79 10.44 -2.86
CA VAL A 516 1.61 9.65 -4.10
C VAL A 516 1.89 10.47 -5.36
N GLU A 517 2.44 11.68 -5.22
CA GLU A 517 2.75 12.58 -6.34
C GLU A 517 1.55 12.88 -7.25
N ARG A 518 0.33 12.88 -6.69
CA ARG A 518 -0.96 12.92 -7.42
C ARG A 518 -1.09 11.86 -8.52
N ALA A 519 -0.29 10.80 -8.46
CA ALA A 519 -0.39 9.66 -9.35
C ALA A 519 -1.50 8.72 -8.88
N THR A 520 -1.77 7.70 -9.69
CA THR A 520 -2.61 6.59 -9.25
C THR A 520 -1.88 5.79 -8.17
N PRO A 521 -2.44 5.65 -6.96
CA PRO A 521 -1.84 4.84 -5.91
C PRO A 521 -1.70 3.40 -6.38
N ARG A 522 -0.60 2.76 -5.96
CA ARG A 522 -0.29 1.35 -6.25
C ARG A 522 -1.30 0.43 -5.57
N ASN A 523 -1.61 -0.69 -6.21
CA ASN A 523 -2.42 -1.74 -5.60
C ASN A 523 -1.63 -2.42 -4.49
N ARG A 524 -2.34 -3.11 -3.59
CA ARG A 524 -1.75 -3.70 -2.37
C ARG A 524 -0.63 -4.72 -2.65
N LEU A 525 -0.67 -5.41 -3.79
CA LEU A 525 0.33 -6.43 -4.15
C LEU A 525 1.50 -5.89 -5.00
N ASP A 526 1.50 -4.61 -5.35
CA ASP A 526 2.62 -4.01 -6.06
C ASP A 526 3.88 -3.99 -5.18
N GLU A 527 5.04 -4.32 -5.77
CA GLU A 527 6.30 -4.30 -5.03
C GLU A 527 6.75 -2.85 -4.79
N HIS A 528 6.68 -2.42 -3.52
CA HIS A 528 7.09 -1.08 -3.10
C HIS A 528 8.61 -1.01 -2.91
N VAL A 529 9.17 -2.04 -2.29
CA VAL A 529 10.60 -2.20 -2.08
C VAL A 529 11.09 -3.48 -2.75
N ALA A 530 11.83 -3.34 -3.86
CA ALA A 530 12.50 -4.44 -4.53
C ALA A 530 13.32 -5.31 -3.56
N THR A 531 13.17 -6.63 -3.68
CA THR A 531 14.07 -7.60 -3.02
C THR A 531 15.20 -8.00 -3.97
N ARG A 532 16.41 -8.26 -3.44
CA ARG A 532 17.56 -8.72 -4.23
C ARG A 532 17.34 -10.16 -4.73
N ARG A 533 17.51 -10.38 -6.03
CA ARG A 533 17.26 -11.66 -6.74
C ARG A 533 18.51 -12.21 -7.45
N GLY A 534 19.60 -11.45 -7.52
CA GLY A 534 20.80 -11.79 -8.30
C GLY A 534 22.13 -11.48 -7.60
N ALA A 535 23.20 -12.12 -8.12
CA ALA A 535 24.55 -12.08 -7.55
C ALA A 535 25.28 -10.71 -7.69
N GLY A 536 24.71 -9.73 -8.40
CA GLY A 536 25.33 -8.42 -8.62
C GLY A 536 26.00 -8.27 -9.99
N GLY A 537 26.41 -7.06 -10.34
CA GLY A 537 27.23 -6.76 -11.54
C GLY A 537 28.64 -6.27 -11.16
N ARG A 538 29.27 -5.47 -12.03
CA ARG A 538 30.61 -4.88 -11.80
C ARG A 538 30.64 -4.13 -10.45
N VAL A 539 31.60 -4.44 -9.58
CA VAL A 539 31.80 -3.72 -8.33
C VAL A 539 32.20 -2.28 -8.64
N VAL A 540 31.57 -1.31 -7.97
CA VAL A 540 31.88 0.12 -8.10
C VAL A 540 31.96 0.73 -6.71
N HIS A 541 33.10 1.32 -6.35
CA HIS A 541 33.23 2.01 -5.08
C HIS A 541 32.80 3.47 -5.22
N VAL A 542 31.86 3.91 -4.40
CA VAL A 542 31.25 5.24 -4.44
C VAL A 542 31.48 5.96 -3.11
N GLY A 543 32.25 7.04 -3.12
CA GLY A 543 32.38 7.94 -1.98
C GLY A 543 31.20 8.89 -1.86
N ARG A 544 30.47 8.86 -0.74
CA ARG A 544 29.49 9.87 -0.33
C ARG A 544 30.23 10.95 0.45
N ALA A 545 30.37 12.14 -0.14
CA ALA A 545 31.15 13.21 0.46
C ALA A 545 30.33 13.99 1.51
N ARG A 546 30.80 13.95 2.75
CA ARG A 546 30.29 14.73 3.88
C ARG A 546 30.90 16.12 3.86
N TYR A 547 30.06 17.13 4.07
CA TYR A 547 30.48 18.51 4.30
C TYR A 547 29.53 19.16 5.33
N GLN A 548 29.81 20.40 5.75
CA GLN A 548 28.89 21.15 6.60
C GLN A 548 27.65 21.59 5.80
N GLY A 549 26.66 20.71 5.79
CA GLY A 549 25.37 20.89 5.11
C GLY A 549 24.61 19.58 5.02
N ASN A 550 23.54 19.56 4.23
CA ASN A 550 22.69 18.38 4.08
C ASN A 550 23.21 17.44 2.99
N TRP A 551 24.27 16.70 3.31
CA TRP A 551 24.99 15.81 2.39
C TRP A 551 24.35 14.41 2.20
N ASP A 552 23.41 14.05 3.08
CA ASP A 552 22.73 12.75 3.06
C ASP A 552 21.23 12.86 3.37
N PRO A 553 20.45 13.54 2.50
CA PRO A 553 19.02 13.71 2.73
C PRO A 553 18.24 12.39 2.70
N GLU A 554 18.65 11.43 1.85
CA GLU A 554 18.04 10.10 1.74
C GLU A 554 19.10 8.98 1.90
N PRO A 555 19.37 8.52 3.13
CA PRO A 555 20.50 7.64 3.43
C PRO A 555 20.44 6.27 2.75
N LEU A 556 19.24 5.79 2.38
CA LEU A 556 19.06 4.48 1.75
C LEU A 556 18.97 4.53 0.22
N ALA A 557 19.14 5.70 -0.41
CA ALA A 557 19.07 5.82 -1.86
C ALA A 557 20.06 4.87 -2.57
N TRP A 558 21.29 4.74 -2.06
CA TRP A 558 22.28 3.81 -2.63
C TRP A 558 22.02 2.35 -2.29
N GLU A 559 21.46 2.04 -1.12
CA GLU A 559 21.03 0.67 -0.79
C GLU A 559 19.94 0.21 -1.77
N ARG A 560 18.96 1.09 -2.07
CA ARG A 560 17.91 0.82 -3.06
C ARG A 560 18.48 0.66 -4.47
N MET A 561 19.49 1.46 -4.81
CA MET A 561 20.23 1.37 -6.07
C MET A 561 21.04 0.08 -6.18
N SER A 562 21.65 -0.41 -5.10
CA SER A 562 22.42 -1.65 -5.12
C SER A 562 21.52 -2.85 -5.43
N VAL A 563 20.32 -2.88 -4.87
CA VAL A 563 19.31 -3.91 -5.21
C VAL A 563 18.87 -3.80 -6.67
N PHE A 564 18.56 -2.60 -7.16
CA PHE A 564 18.15 -2.40 -8.55
C PHE A 564 19.23 -2.84 -9.55
N THR A 565 20.47 -2.41 -9.35
CA THR A 565 21.59 -2.70 -10.24
C THR A 565 22.02 -4.16 -10.19
N ALA A 566 21.93 -4.80 -9.02
CA ALA A 566 22.17 -6.23 -8.86
C ALA A 566 21.10 -7.06 -9.58
N ASN A 567 19.83 -6.69 -9.47
CA ASN A 567 18.73 -7.37 -10.18
C ASN A 567 18.83 -7.20 -11.70
N ALA A 568 19.42 -6.10 -12.17
CA ALA A 568 19.69 -5.89 -13.59
C ALA A 568 20.99 -6.56 -14.07
N GLY A 569 21.82 -7.12 -13.17
CA GLY A 569 23.12 -7.71 -13.51
C GLY A 569 24.15 -6.71 -14.03
N LYS A 570 24.06 -5.43 -13.63
CA LYS A 570 24.85 -4.33 -14.20
C LYS A 570 26.00 -3.89 -13.30
N ALA A 571 25.68 -3.45 -12.09
CA ALA A 571 26.64 -2.95 -11.12
C ALA A 571 26.37 -3.53 -9.73
N SER A 572 27.36 -3.45 -8.85
CA SER A 572 27.26 -3.73 -7.41
C SER A 572 27.96 -2.61 -6.65
N PRO A 573 27.29 -1.45 -6.46
CA PRO A 573 27.88 -0.30 -5.80
C PRO A 573 28.16 -0.58 -4.32
N ILE A 574 29.34 -0.20 -3.83
CA ILE A 574 29.74 -0.20 -2.43
C ILE A 574 30.00 1.25 -2.03
N THR A 575 29.28 1.75 -1.02
CA THR A 575 29.35 3.15 -0.62
C THR A 575 30.27 3.37 0.56
N HIS A 576 31.07 4.44 0.50
CA HIS A 576 31.99 4.87 1.55
C HIS A 576 31.65 6.28 1.99
N ARG A 577 31.59 6.56 3.29
CA ARG A 577 31.40 7.93 3.81
C ARG A 577 32.77 8.59 3.92
N LEU A 578 32.97 9.71 3.21
CA LEU A 578 34.25 10.40 3.15
C LEU A 578 34.08 11.86 3.54
N ASP A 579 35.04 12.45 4.26
CA ASP A 579 35.06 13.89 4.45
C ASP A 579 35.44 14.57 3.12
N LEU A 580 34.65 15.56 2.68
CA LEU A 580 34.91 16.25 1.42
C LEU A 580 36.28 16.95 1.40
N ALA A 581 36.82 17.34 2.55
CA ALA A 581 38.16 17.93 2.63
C ALA A 581 39.30 16.91 2.46
N GLU A 582 39.00 15.61 2.50
CA GLU A 582 39.97 14.51 2.55
C GLU A 582 39.84 13.55 1.35
N ILE A 583 39.07 13.90 0.31
CA ILE A 583 38.83 13.01 -0.84
C ILE A 583 40.00 12.91 -1.83
N ALA A 584 41.07 13.69 -1.64
CA ALA A 584 42.14 13.85 -2.63
C ALA A 584 42.73 12.52 -3.12
N ASP A 585 42.99 11.61 -2.19
CA ASP A 585 43.59 10.29 -2.41
C ASP A 585 42.60 9.14 -2.13
N ALA A 586 41.29 9.42 -2.22
CA ALA A 586 40.27 8.42 -1.93
C ALA A 586 40.27 7.29 -2.98
N GLU A 587 40.43 6.05 -2.52
CA GLU A 587 40.36 4.82 -3.33
C GLU A 587 38.92 4.44 -3.68
N VAL A 588 38.21 5.34 -4.37
CA VAL A 588 36.85 5.12 -4.86
C VAL A 588 36.76 5.55 -6.33
N SER A 589 35.89 4.91 -7.11
CA SER A 589 35.74 5.25 -8.53
C SER A 589 35.03 6.58 -8.74
N MET A 590 34.09 6.89 -7.85
CA MET A 590 33.19 8.03 -7.96
C MET A 590 33.02 8.73 -6.62
N ILE A 591 32.99 10.06 -6.61
CA ILE A 591 32.48 10.86 -5.49
C ILE A 591 31.10 11.39 -5.83
N HIS A 592 30.13 11.16 -4.95
CA HIS A 592 28.79 11.73 -5.03
C HIS A 592 28.62 12.83 -3.98
N ILE A 593 28.40 14.06 -4.43
CA ILE A 593 28.21 15.25 -3.60
C ILE A 593 26.77 15.74 -3.79
N VAL A 594 25.99 15.65 -2.73
CA VAL A 594 24.55 15.97 -2.73
C VAL A 594 24.30 17.17 -1.84
N GLY A 595 23.37 18.04 -2.21
CA GLY A 595 22.85 19.06 -1.31
C GLY A 595 21.44 19.51 -1.64
N THR A 596 20.81 20.19 -0.68
CA THR A 596 19.41 20.63 -0.76
C THR A 596 19.23 22.12 -0.41
N ASP A 597 20.32 22.85 -0.19
CA ASP A 597 20.30 24.27 0.21
C ASP A 597 21.62 24.94 -0.19
N ALA A 598 21.71 26.26 0.00
CA ALA A 598 22.94 27.02 -0.15
C ALA A 598 24.07 26.43 0.71
N VAL A 599 25.27 26.41 0.12
CA VAL A 599 26.49 25.92 0.76
C VAL A 599 27.68 26.80 0.37
N GLU A 600 28.59 27.00 1.31
CA GLU A 600 29.91 27.58 1.03
C GLU A 600 30.97 26.49 1.16
N PHE A 601 31.60 26.13 0.03
CA PHE A 601 32.69 25.17 0.03
C PHE A 601 33.99 25.84 0.46
N THR A 602 34.71 25.20 1.40
CA THR A 602 35.98 25.71 1.92
C THR A 602 37.12 25.55 0.91
N GLU A 603 38.21 26.32 1.05
CA GLU A 603 39.40 26.14 0.19
C GLU A 603 39.97 24.73 0.27
N ALA A 604 39.94 24.09 1.45
CA ALA A 604 40.40 22.71 1.62
C ALA A 604 39.56 21.74 0.78
N GLN A 605 38.23 21.88 0.81
CA GLN A 605 37.32 21.07 0.00
C GLN A 605 37.53 21.30 -1.51
N ILE A 606 37.71 22.56 -1.92
CA ILE A 606 37.99 22.90 -3.32
C ILE A 606 39.32 22.27 -3.77
N ASN A 607 40.35 22.32 -2.93
CA ASN A 607 41.65 21.70 -3.23
C ASN A 607 41.56 20.18 -3.31
N ALA A 608 40.82 19.53 -2.41
CA ALA A 608 40.60 18.08 -2.45
C ALA A 608 39.86 17.66 -3.73
N ILE A 609 38.81 18.41 -4.13
CA ILE A 609 38.12 18.22 -5.41
C ILE A 609 39.10 18.32 -6.59
N ARG A 610 39.99 19.32 -6.57
CA ARG A 610 40.99 19.51 -7.64
C ARG A 610 41.97 18.36 -7.74
N GLN A 611 42.46 17.87 -6.60
CA GLN A 611 43.41 16.78 -6.54
C GLN A 611 42.78 15.45 -6.99
N TYR A 612 41.59 15.13 -6.50
CA TYR A 612 40.88 13.91 -6.89
C TYR A 612 40.59 13.85 -8.40
N VAL A 613 40.10 14.97 -8.98
CA VAL A 613 39.87 15.05 -10.44
C VAL A 613 41.18 14.97 -11.23
N ALA A 614 42.25 15.62 -10.75
CA ALA A 614 43.57 15.52 -11.38
C ALA A 614 44.14 14.08 -11.35
N GLY A 615 43.78 13.28 -10.34
CA GLY A 615 44.08 11.85 -10.25
C GLY A 615 43.25 10.95 -11.17
N GLY A 616 42.33 11.52 -11.97
CA GLY A 616 41.46 10.76 -12.87
C GLY A 616 40.04 10.53 -12.34
N GLY A 617 39.80 10.85 -11.06
CA GLY A 617 38.53 10.60 -10.38
C GLY A 617 37.33 11.32 -10.99
N VAL A 618 36.16 10.71 -10.87
CA VAL A 618 34.88 11.26 -11.35
C VAL A 618 34.04 11.75 -10.17
N ILE A 619 33.53 12.98 -10.26
CA ILE A 619 32.63 13.58 -9.26
C ILE A 619 31.26 13.83 -9.89
N CYS A 620 30.19 13.47 -9.19
CA CYS A 620 28.82 13.89 -9.52
C CYS A 620 28.30 14.83 -8.44
N PHE A 621 27.97 16.05 -8.85
CA PHE A 621 27.22 17.01 -8.05
C PHE A 621 25.73 16.89 -8.36
N GLU A 622 24.91 16.76 -7.32
CA GLU A 622 23.47 16.63 -7.43
C GLU A 622 22.75 17.60 -6.49
N ALA A 623 21.80 18.36 -7.01
CA ALA A 623 20.81 19.05 -6.20
C ALA A 623 19.62 18.14 -5.91
N ALA A 624 19.63 17.48 -4.74
CA ALA A 624 18.50 16.65 -4.32
C ALA A 624 17.24 17.51 -4.12
N GLY A 625 16.08 16.97 -4.49
CA GLY A 625 14.83 17.73 -4.62
C GLY A 625 14.78 18.70 -5.82
N GLY A 626 15.91 18.91 -6.50
CA GLY A 626 16.10 19.92 -7.55
C GLY A 626 16.32 21.34 -7.02
N ASP A 627 17.01 21.46 -5.88
CA ASP A 627 17.28 22.75 -5.24
C ASP A 627 18.19 23.67 -6.07
N THR A 628 17.74 24.91 -6.24
CA THR A 628 18.46 25.89 -7.05
C THR A 628 19.60 26.57 -6.31
N ALA A 629 19.56 26.62 -4.97
CA ALA A 629 20.58 27.26 -4.16
C ALA A 629 21.87 26.42 -4.13
N PHE A 630 21.76 25.11 -3.90
CA PHE A 630 22.88 24.17 -4.00
C PHE A 630 23.47 24.13 -5.42
N SER A 631 22.61 24.02 -6.44
CA SER A 631 23.04 24.03 -7.84
C SER A 631 23.89 25.28 -8.17
N SER A 632 23.44 26.45 -7.70
CA SER A 632 24.15 27.71 -7.90
C SER A 632 25.48 27.75 -7.16
N ALA A 633 25.51 27.30 -5.90
CA ALA A 633 26.72 27.23 -5.09
C ALA A 633 27.77 26.29 -5.70
N ALA A 634 27.35 25.10 -6.16
CA ALA A 634 28.22 24.15 -6.83
C ALA A 634 28.81 24.74 -8.13
N GLN A 635 28.00 25.41 -8.95
CA GLN A 635 28.51 26.06 -10.17
C GLN A 635 29.50 27.19 -9.88
N GLN A 636 29.24 28.01 -8.85
CA GLN A 636 30.16 29.07 -8.44
C GLN A 636 31.49 28.51 -7.92
N MET A 637 31.42 27.46 -7.10
CA MET A 637 32.60 26.74 -6.62
C MET A 637 33.40 26.16 -7.78
N LEU A 638 32.76 25.47 -8.73
CA LEU A 638 33.43 24.89 -9.89
C LEU A 638 34.09 25.93 -10.80
N LYS A 639 33.46 27.10 -10.96
CA LYS A 639 34.05 28.25 -11.69
C LYS A 639 35.31 28.77 -10.99
N LYS A 640 35.33 28.77 -9.66
CA LYS A 640 36.50 29.14 -8.85
C LYS A 640 37.59 28.07 -8.90
N ALA A 641 37.22 26.78 -8.81
CA ALA A 641 38.13 25.65 -8.83
C ALA A 641 38.84 25.48 -10.19
N TYR A 642 38.14 25.77 -11.29
CA TYR A 642 38.64 25.60 -12.66
C TYR A 642 38.38 26.83 -13.54
N PRO A 643 39.12 27.94 -13.32
CA PRO A 643 38.98 29.14 -14.13
C PRO A 643 39.17 28.84 -15.62
N GLY A 644 38.24 29.29 -16.46
CA GLY A 644 38.29 29.12 -17.91
C GLY A 644 37.72 27.80 -18.45
N ARG A 645 37.47 26.79 -17.60
CA ARG A 645 36.71 25.59 -18.02
C ARG A 645 35.21 25.88 -17.97
N ARG A 646 34.45 25.23 -18.87
CA ARG A 646 33.00 25.38 -18.98
C ARG A 646 32.30 24.08 -18.62
N ILE A 647 31.16 24.22 -17.95
CA ILE A 647 30.18 23.15 -17.77
C ILE A 647 29.24 23.21 -18.96
N GLY A 648 29.14 22.11 -19.71
CA GLY A 648 28.32 22.01 -20.92
C GLY A 648 27.38 20.82 -20.83
N ARG A 649 26.28 20.85 -21.58
CA ARG A 649 25.35 19.72 -21.68
C ARG A 649 26.07 18.50 -22.26
N LEU A 650 25.86 17.33 -21.66
CA LEU A 650 26.36 16.08 -22.21
C LEU A 650 25.57 15.68 -23.48
N PRO A 651 26.25 15.30 -24.58
CA PRO A 651 25.57 14.78 -25.76
C PRO A 651 25.00 13.38 -25.47
N THR A 652 23.91 13.02 -26.14
CA THR A 652 23.26 11.71 -25.97
C THR A 652 24.15 10.53 -26.36
N THR A 653 25.21 10.77 -27.14
CA THR A 653 26.23 9.78 -27.51
C THR A 653 27.28 9.54 -26.41
N SER A 654 27.32 10.37 -25.37
CA SER A 654 28.20 10.15 -24.21
C SER A 654 27.93 8.77 -23.59
N PRO A 655 28.95 7.98 -23.19
CA PRO A 655 28.75 6.73 -22.45
C PRO A 655 27.90 6.89 -21.17
N VAL A 656 27.98 8.06 -20.53
CA VAL A 656 27.16 8.40 -19.35
C VAL A 656 25.66 8.40 -19.68
N ILE A 657 25.27 8.77 -20.90
CA ILE A 657 23.87 8.78 -21.33
C ILE A 657 23.50 7.51 -22.10
N SER A 658 24.29 7.14 -23.11
CA SER A 658 24.00 6.00 -23.98
C SER A 658 24.24 4.63 -23.33
N GLY A 659 25.04 4.56 -22.26
CA GLY A 659 25.50 3.31 -21.66
C GLY A 659 26.45 2.50 -22.54
N ALA A 660 26.77 2.98 -23.74
CA ALA A 660 27.60 2.27 -24.71
C ALA A 660 29.05 2.13 -24.22
N GLY A 661 29.62 0.95 -24.38
CA GLY A 661 31.01 0.64 -23.98
C GLY A 661 31.21 0.35 -22.49
N ILE A 662 30.31 0.80 -21.62
CA ILE A 662 30.42 0.61 -20.16
C ILE A 662 29.46 -0.45 -19.60
N GLY A 663 28.71 -1.12 -20.48
CA GLY A 663 27.71 -2.13 -20.09
C GLY A 663 26.44 -1.55 -19.45
N GLY A 664 26.18 -0.25 -19.61
CA GLY A 664 25.09 0.47 -18.96
C GLY A 664 23.71 0.26 -19.59
N PHE A 665 22.83 1.25 -19.39
CA PHE A 665 21.50 1.37 -20.00
C PHE A 665 21.51 2.48 -21.06
N ASP A 666 20.69 2.33 -22.10
CA ASP A 666 20.41 3.44 -23.00
C ASP A 666 19.43 4.43 -22.33
N CYS A 667 19.97 5.58 -21.93
CA CYS A 667 19.22 6.71 -21.36
C CYS A 667 19.13 7.89 -22.34
N SER A 668 19.27 7.66 -23.65
CA SER A 668 19.04 8.69 -24.67
C SER A 668 17.61 9.23 -24.63
N ARG A 669 16.69 8.41 -24.12
CA ARG A 669 15.34 8.79 -23.73
C ARG A 669 15.11 8.51 -22.24
N ILE A 670 14.63 9.52 -21.52
CA ILE A 670 14.27 9.44 -20.09
C ILE A 670 12.89 10.04 -19.85
N ASP A 671 12.37 9.87 -18.63
CA ASP A 671 11.20 10.57 -18.13
C ASP A 671 11.54 11.33 -16.84
N TYR A 672 10.70 12.32 -16.53
CA TYR A 672 10.78 13.14 -15.34
C TYR A 672 9.56 12.91 -14.46
N ARG A 673 9.69 13.30 -13.19
CA ARG A 673 8.60 13.31 -12.22
C ARG A 673 7.39 14.12 -12.71
N VAL A 674 6.19 13.77 -12.25
CA VAL A 674 4.92 14.43 -12.59
C VAL A 674 5.00 15.92 -12.26
N PHE A 675 5.56 16.27 -11.11
CA PHE A 675 5.72 17.66 -10.70
C PHE A 675 6.59 18.46 -11.69
N TYR A 676 7.75 17.91 -12.05
CA TYR A 676 8.64 18.50 -13.06
C TYR A 676 7.90 18.75 -14.38
N LYS A 677 7.22 17.72 -14.90
CA LYS A 677 6.48 17.79 -16.17
C LYS A 677 5.40 18.87 -16.16
N GLN A 678 4.71 19.04 -15.04
CA GLN A 678 3.66 20.06 -14.91
C GLN A 678 4.22 21.48 -14.83
N LYS A 679 5.41 21.68 -14.26
CA LYS A 679 5.99 23.01 -14.05
C LYS A 679 6.88 23.48 -15.19
N LEU A 680 7.65 22.57 -15.80
CA LEU A 680 8.66 22.88 -16.81
C LEU A 680 8.33 22.32 -18.20
N GLY A 681 7.26 21.53 -18.32
CA GLY A 681 6.85 20.87 -19.55
C GLY A 681 7.44 19.46 -19.70
N THR A 682 7.03 18.77 -20.77
CA THR A 682 7.49 17.40 -21.02
C THR A 682 8.84 17.43 -21.73
N ALA A 683 9.85 16.84 -21.10
CA ALA A 683 11.17 16.61 -21.69
C ALA A 683 11.45 15.10 -21.71
N HIS A 684 12.17 14.66 -22.75
CA HIS A 684 12.49 13.24 -22.96
C HIS A 684 13.98 12.99 -23.10
N ARG A 685 14.82 13.97 -22.82
CA ARG A 685 16.28 13.87 -22.91
C ARG A 685 16.90 14.33 -21.61
N PRO A 686 17.97 13.67 -21.12
CA PRO A 686 18.67 14.13 -19.93
C PRO A 686 19.18 15.57 -20.10
N SER A 687 19.13 16.32 -19.01
CA SER A 687 19.66 17.68 -18.88
C SER A 687 21.06 17.70 -18.23
N LEU A 688 21.63 16.52 -17.95
CA LEU A 688 22.96 16.35 -17.39
C LEU A 688 24.02 17.20 -18.07
N GLN A 689 24.83 17.86 -17.24
CA GLN A 689 25.94 18.67 -17.66
C GLN A 689 27.26 18.05 -17.18
N ALA A 690 28.35 18.37 -17.85
CA ALA A 690 29.67 17.99 -17.39
C ALA A 690 30.74 19.04 -17.71
N MET A 691 31.77 19.07 -16.88
CA MET A 691 33.06 19.66 -17.20
C MET A 691 33.98 18.57 -17.75
N MET A 692 34.57 18.86 -18.90
CA MET A 692 35.41 17.92 -19.65
C MET A 692 36.90 18.12 -19.33
N PHE A 693 37.61 17.00 -19.24
CA PHE A 693 39.06 16.92 -19.04
C PHE A 693 39.58 15.86 -20.01
N ASP A 694 40.50 16.25 -20.90
CA ASP A 694 41.04 15.40 -21.96
C ASP A 694 39.97 14.65 -22.78
N GLY A 695 38.88 15.36 -23.10
CA GLY A 695 37.75 14.84 -23.87
C GLY A 695 36.80 13.92 -23.09
N ARG A 696 37.03 13.71 -21.78
CA ARG A 696 36.23 12.87 -20.90
C ARG A 696 35.45 13.70 -19.88
N PRO A 697 34.17 13.40 -19.58
CA PRO A 697 33.51 14.01 -18.43
C PRO A 697 34.15 13.49 -17.14
N GLN A 698 34.59 14.40 -16.26
CA GLN A 698 35.06 14.04 -14.91
C GLN A 698 34.28 14.75 -13.80
N ILE A 699 33.67 15.90 -14.08
CA ILE A 699 32.74 16.55 -13.15
C ILE A 699 31.39 16.57 -13.81
N ILE A 700 30.46 15.76 -13.31
CA ILE A 700 29.08 15.67 -13.77
C ILE A 700 28.23 16.50 -12.81
N VAL A 701 27.30 17.28 -13.36
CA VAL A 701 26.41 18.16 -12.59
C VAL A 701 24.98 17.91 -13.01
N SER A 702 24.12 17.63 -12.02
CA SER A 702 22.67 17.52 -12.17
C SER A 702 21.99 18.58 -11.33
N ALA A 703 21.20 19.44 -11.99
CA ALA A 703 20.29 20.34 -11.30
C ALA A 703 19.00 19.62 -10.88
N GLU A 704 18.72 18.47 -11.49
CA GLU A 704 17.59 17.62 -11.20
C GLU A 704 17.95 16.51 -10.23
N ASP A 705 16.99 16.16 -9.38
CA ASP A 705 17.12 15.09 -8.39
C ASP A 705 17.36 13.71 -9.03
N PHE A 706 18.38 13.03 -8.51
CA PHE A 706 18.58 11.59 -8.58
C PHE A 706 18.25 10.91 -7.26
N THR A 707 18.55 11.52 -6.12
CA THR A 707 18.56 10.91 -4.80
C THR A 707 17.19 10.38 -4.39
N GLU A 708 16.13 11.18 -4.53
CA GLU A 708 14.75 10.72 -4.29
C GLU A 708 14.30 9.74 -5.40
N GLY A 709 14.70 9.97 -6.65
CA GLY A 709 14.49 9.02 -7.76
C GLY A 709 15.10 7.63 -7.50
N MET A 710 16.30 7.57 -6.92
CA MET A 710 17.01 6.35 -6.56
C MET A 710 16.31 5.63 -5.40
N LEU A 711 15.94 6.36 -4.35
CA LEU A 711 15.13 5.85 -3.25
C LEU A 711 13.83 5.22 -3.79
N GLY A 712 13.23 5.90 -4.77
CA GLY A 712 12.17 5.38 -5.62
C GLY A 712 10.79 5.51 -5.00
N GLN A 713 10.59 6.48 -4.09
CA GLN A 713 9.26 6.84 -3.61
C GLN A 713 8.68 8.02 -4.40
N PRO A 714 7.35 8.04 -4.59
CA PRO A 714 6.66 9.18 -5.16
C PRO A 714 6.59 10.31 -4.12
N VAL A 715 6.96 11.53 -4.53
CA VAL A 715 6.91 12.73 -3.68
C VAL A 715 6.59 13.93 -4.56
N TRP A 716 5.53 14.65 -4.22
CA TRP A 716 5.18 15.90 -4.89
C TRP A 716 6.17 17.02 -4.55
N GLY A 717 6.52 17.83 -5.55
CA GLY A 717 7.39 19.01 -5.36
C GLY A 717 8.84 18.81 -5.78
N VAL A 718 9.23 17.59 -6.17
CA VAL A 718 10.59 17.27 -6.60
C VAL A 718 10.79 17.62 -8.08
N PHE A 719 11.78 18.46 -8.37
CA PHE A 719 12.27 18.67 -9.73
C PHE A 719 13.35 17.62 -10.04
N GLY A 720 12.91 16.45 -10.52
CA GLY A 720 13.78 15.29 -10.66
C GLY A 720 13.42 14.35 -11.80
N TYR A 721 14.36 13.45 -12.11
CA TYR A 721 14.10 12.30 -12.96
C TYR A 721 13.09 11.37 -12.29
N ASP A 722 12.30 10.65 -13.08
CA ASP A 722 11.46 9.59 -12.53
C ASP A 722 12.33 8.45 -11.96
N ARG A 723 11.70 7.54 -11.21
CA ARG A 723 12.40 6.44 -10.52
C ARG A 723 13.31 5.63 -11.45
N ASP A 724 12.79 5.22 -12.61
CA ASP A 724 13.53 4.35 -13.51
C ASP A 724 14.66 5.09 -14.22
N SER A 725 14.43 6.32 -14.66
CA SER A 725 15.44 7.13 -15.33
C SER A 725 16.57 7.51 -14.37
N ALA A 726 16.24 7.91 -13.14
CA ALA A 726 17.23 8.26 -12.12
C ALA A 726 18.18 7.08 -11.84
N ARG A 727 17.62 5.89 -11.62
CA ARG A 727 18.39 4.68 -11.35
C ARG A 727 19.26 4.26 -12.53
N LYS A 728 18.72 4.30 -13.75
CA LYS A 728 19.48 3.95 -14.96
C LYS A 728 20.62 4.93 -15.23
N LEU A 729 20.37 6.24 -15.13
CA LEU A 729 21.40 7.27 -15.31
C LEU A 729 22.48 7.18 -14.23
N MET A 730 22.13 7.05 -12.96
CA MET A 730 23.13 6.90 -11.90
C MET A 730 23.94 5.60 -12.05
N THR A 731 23.32 4.52 -12.54
CA THR A 731 24.05 3.28 -12.88
C THR A 731 25.11 3.56 -13.95
N ASN A 732 24.75 4.29 -15.01
CA ASN A 732 25.71 4.66 -16.06
C ASN A 732 26.83 5.55 -15.53
N ILE A 733 26.52 6.54 -14.67
CA ILE A 733 27.53 7.41 -14.05
C ILE A 733 28.52 6.56 -13.25
N ALA A 734 28.03 5.65 -12.41
CA ALA A 734 28.85 4.77 -11.58
C ALA A 734 29.73 3.82 -12.43
N LEU A 735 29.15 3.17 -13.45
CA LEU A 735 29.90 2.28 -14.35
C LEU A 735 30.95 3.04 -15.17
N TYR A 736 30.60 4.23 -15.66
CA TYR A 736 31.54 5.10 -16.38
C TYR A 736 32.70 5.53 -15.47
N ALA A 737 32.40 5.90 -14.23
CA ALA A 737 33.41 6.27 -13.25
C ALA A 737 34.37 5.10 -12.96
N ALA A 738 33.84 3.88 -12.79
CA ALA A 738 34.66 2.69 -12.59
C ALA A 738 35.53 2.33 -13.81
N ASP A 739 35.12 2.73 -15.02
CA ASP A 739 35.87 2.52 -16.26
C ASP A 739 37.02 3.51 -16.41
N VAL A 740 36.77 4.77 -16.09
CA VAL A 740 37.76 5.85 -16.20
C VAL A 740 38.73 5.87 -15.02
N HIS A 741 38.25 5.54 -13.83
CA HIS A 741 38.99 5.51 -12.58
C HIS A 741 38.66 4.23 -11.79
N PRO A 742 39.25 3.09 -12.18
CA PRO A 742 39.11 1.85 -11.43
C PRO A 742 39.69 2.03 -10.02
N ALA A 743 38.97 1.58 -9.01
CA ALA A 743 39.40 1.64 -7.62
C ALA A 743 39.11 0.30 -6.93
N SER A 744 39.95 -0.09 -5.96
CA SER A 744 39.77 -1.31 -5.17
C SER A 744 38.96 -1.09 -3.88
N GLY A 745 38.59 0.16 -3.59
CA GLY A 745 38.02 0.55 -2.29
C GLY A 745 39.11 0.93 -1.29
N PRO A 746 38.79 1.78 -0.29
CA PRO A 746 39.63 1.97 0.88
C PRO A 746 39.81 0.65 1.63
N PRO A 747 40.92 0.47 2.40
CA PRO A 747 41.11 -0.70 3.24
C PRO A 747 39.89 -0.93 4.14
N GLU A 748 39.39 -2.16 4.20
CA GLU A 748 38.25 -2.49 5.07
C GLU A 748 38.61 -2.11 6.53
N PRO A 749 37.77 -1.30 7.21
CA PRO A 749 37.86 -1.20 8.66
C PRO A 749 37.59 -2.59 9.28
N GLU A 750 38.17 -2.86 10.46
CA GLU A 750 37.81 -4.06 11.24
C GLU A 750 36.28 -4.17 11.31
N PRO A 751 35.71 -5.39 11.17
CA PRO A 751 34.27 -5.54 11.09
C PRO A 751 33.61 -4.95 12.35
N GLU A 752 32.89 -3.85 12.18
CA GLU A 752 31.95 -3.38 13.19
C GLU A 752 30.93 -4.50 13.43
N ALA A 753 30.62 -4.76 14.70
CA ALA A 753 29.59 -5.71 15.07
C ALA A 753 28.32 -5.41 14.26
N ALA A 754 27.77 -6.44 13.60
CA ALA A 754 26.57 -6.33 12.79
C ALA A 754 25.52 -5.47 13.51
N ASP A 755 25.00 -4.43 12.84
CA ASP A 755 23.90 -3.64 13.37
C ASP A 755 22.75 -4.61 13.65
N PRO A 756 22.32 -4.80 14.91
CA PRO A 756 21.21 -5.69 15.24
C PRO A 756 19.88 -5.23 14.60
N ASN A 757 19.87 -4.09 13.89
CA ASN A 757 18.75 -3.55 13.14
C ASN A 757 18.90 -3.64 11.61
N ASP A 758 19.89 -4.34 11.06
CA ASP A 758 20.00 -4.60 9.61
C ASP A 758 19.29 -5.92 9.22
N PRO A 759 18.07 -5.88 8.63
CA PRO A 759 17.35 -7.08 8.20
C PRO A 759 17.88 -7.65 6.87
N ALA A 760 18.94 -7.09 6.27
CA ALA A 760 19.55 -7.65 5.06
C ALA A 760 20.23 -9.01 5.31
N GLY A 761 20.44 -9.37 6.58
CA GLY A 761 21.06 -10.63 7.03
C GLY A 761 20.11 -11.67 7.62
N GLU A 762 18.79 -11.63 7.38
CA GLU A 762 17.94 -12.78 7.74
C GLU A 762 18.10 -13.91 6.72
N PRO A 763 18.63 -15.10 7.09
CA PRO A 763 18.50 -16.27 6.24
C PRO A 763 17.01 -16.54 6.03
N ALA A 764 16.65 -16.92 4.79
CA ALA A 764 15.29 -17.38 4.49
C ALA A 764 14.85 -18.40 5.56
N PRO A 765 13.62 -18.33 6.10
CA PRO A 765 13.15 -19.32 7.05
C PRO A 765 13.28 -20.69 6.39
N SER A 766 14.04 -21.57 7.04
CA SER A 766 14.13 -22.97 6.64
C SER A 766 12.72 -23.54 6.64
N ALA A 767 12.25 -23.96 5.46
CA ALA A 767 11.02 -24.73 5.36
C ALA A 767 11.18 -26.02 6.17
N SER A 768 10.44 -26.11 7.28
CA SER A 768 10.19 -27.33 8.03
C SER A 768 8.69 -27.55 8.15
#